data_AF-A0A8D2P9F0-F1
#
_entry.id   AF-A0A8D2P9F0-F1
#
_cell.length_a   1.000
_cell.length_b   1.000
_cell.length_c   1.000
_cell.angle_alpha   90.00
_cell.angle_beta   90.00
_cell.angle_gamma   90.00
#
_symmetry.space_group_name_H-M   'P 1'
#
loop_
_entity.id
_entity.type
_entity.pdbx_description
1 polymer ?
#
loop_
_entity_poly.entity_id
_entity_poly.type
_entity_poly.pdbx_seq_one_letter_code
_entity_poly.pdbx_strand_id
1 'polypeptide(L)'
;MFPTGFSSPNPPAAAQEVRPATDGNTSSSSSCKKRKLNNSSNSNSEKEEFDSISSCTSSPSKNTSSSSSSVITASSCSSSGVASSNHHLQKKLRFEDSVDFIGLDVKMAEESSSSSSSSPAASSQQQQQQHQQQLKNKSLLISSVAVGHHANGLTKAASSTVSSFANSKPGSAKKLVIKNFKDKPKLPENYTDETWQKLKEAVEAIQNSTSIKYNLEELYQAVENLCSYKISANLYKQLRQICEDHIKAQIHQFREDSLDSVLFLKKIDKCWQDHCRQMIMIRSIFLFLDRTYVLQNSMLPSIWDMGLELFRTHIISDQKVQNKTIDGILLLIERERNGEAIDRSLLRSLLSMLSDLQIYQDSFEHRFLEETNRLYAAEGQRLMQEREVPEYLHHVNKRLEEEADRIITYLDQSTQKPLIATVEKQLLGEHLTAILQKGLNHLLDENRIQDLSLLYQLFSRVRGGVQVLLQHWIEYIKAFGSTIVINPEKDKTMVQELLDFKDKVDHIIDVCFLKNEKFVNAMKEAFETFINKRPNKPAELIAKYVDSKLRAGNKEATDEELEKMLDKIMIIFRFIYGKDVFEAFYKKDLAKRLLVGKSASVDAEKSMLSKLKHECGAAFTSKLEGMFKDMELSKDIMIQFKQYMQNQNVPGNIELTVNILTMGYWPTYVPMEVHLPPEMVKLQEIFKTFYLGKHSGRKLQWQSTLGHCVLKAEFKEGKKELQVSLFQTLVLLMFNEGEEFSLEEIKQATGIEDGELRRTLQSLACGKARVLTKSPKGKDVEDGDKFTCNDDFRHKLFRIKINQIQMKETVEEQASTTERVFQDRQYQIDAAIVRIMKMRKTLSHNLLVSEVYNQLKFPVKPADLKKRIESLIDRDYMERDKENPNQYNYIA
;
A
#
# COMPACT_ATOMS: atom_id res chain seq x y z
N MET A 1 -44.11 -22.52 57.35
CA MET A 1 -45.16 -23.46 56.89
C MET A 1 -44.65 -24.18 55.66
N PHE A 2 -44.70 -25.50 55.66
CA PHE A 2 -44.56 -26.41 54.49
C PHE A 2 -45.90 -26.43 53.69
N PRO A 3 -46.03 -27.01 52.47
CA PRO A 3 -45.37 -28.21 51.87
C PRO A 3 -44.82 -28.00 50.43
N THR A 4 -44.13 -28.89 49.68
CA THR A 4 -43.37 -30.18 49.79
C THR A 4 -42.51 -30.27 48.48
N GLY A 5 -41.49 -31.13 48.27
CA GLY A 5 -40.92 -32.27 49.00
C GLY A 5 -39.57 -32.72 48.39
N PHE A 6 -39.27 -34.03 48.33
CA PHE A 6 -37.98 -34.63 47.85
C PHE A 6 -38.26 -35.87 46.94
N SER A 7 -37.34 -36.53 46.21
CA SER A 7 -35.91 -36.87 46.44
C SER A 7 -35.10 -37.23 45.16
N SER A 8 -33.76 -37.33 45.30
CA SER A 8 -32.74 -37.76 44.31
C SER A 8 -32.60 -39.32 44.23
N PRO A 9 -31.77 -39.95 43.33
CA PRO A 9 -30.29 -39.95 43.44
C PRO A 9 -29.49 -39.94 42.10
N ASN A 10 -28.16 -40.06 42.20
CA ASN A 10 -27.14 -39.84 41.16
C ASN A 10 -26.51 -41.20 40.63
N PRO A 11 -25.35 -41.28 39.92
CA PRO A 11 -25.16 -42.15 38.75
C PRO A 11 -24.38 -43.47 39.04
N PRO A 12 -24.05 -44.26 38.00
CA PRO A 12 -22.71 -44.85 37.92
C PRO A 12 -22.07 -44.87 36.52
N ALA A 13 -20.85 -45.42 36.42
CA ALA A 13 -20.00 -45.46 35.22
C ALA A 13 -19.44 -46.87 34.92
N ALA A 14 -18.87 -47.02 33.72
CA ALA A 14 -17.78 -47.94 33.32
C ALA A 14 -18.04 -49.45 33.04
N ALA A 15 -17.10 -49.98 32.24
CA ALA A 15 -16.61 -51.36 32.10
C ALA A 15 -17.06 -52.25 30.90
N GLN A 16 -16.11 -53.10 30.47
CA GLN A 16 -16.15 -54.05 29.36
C GLN A 16 -16.67 -55.42 29.82
N GLU A 17 -17.14 -56.29 28.91
CA GLU A 17 -16.85 -57.74 29.00
C GLU A 17 -17.00 -58.51 27.66
N VAL A 18 -16.78 -59.83 27.66
CA VAL A 18 -16.07 -60.57 26.59
C VAL A 18 -16.65 -61.98 26.28
N ARG A 19 -16.92 -62.29 24.98
CA ARG A 19 -17.02 -63.65 24.34
C ARG A 19 -18.16 -64.59 24.85
N PRO A 20 -18.42 -65.83 24.31
CA PRO A 20 -17.63 -66.69 23.38
C PRO A 20 -18.33 -67.50 22.23
N ALA A 21 -17.51 -67.82 21.20
CA ALA A 21 -17.25 -69.12 20.50
C ALA A 21 -18.31 -70.03 19.78
N THR A 22 -17.76 -70.86 18.86
CA THR A 22 -18.26 -72.06 18.12
C THR A 22 -19.11 -71.82 16.85
N ASP A 23 -19.01 -72.58 15.74
CA ASP A 23 -17.95 -73.46 15.19
C ASP A 23 -18.19 -73.78 13.69
N GLY A 24 -17.17 -74.25 12.93
CA GLY A 24 -17.37 -75.07 11.70
C GLY A 24 -16.66 -74.67 10.37
N ASN A 25 -15.74 -75.54 9.89
CA ASN A 25 -15.49 -76.07 8.51
C ASN A 25 -15.81 -75.20 7.24
N THR A 26 -15.15 -75.20 6.07
CA THR A 26 -14.04 -75.91 5.36
C THR A 26 -13.86 -75.21 3.98
N SER A 27 -12.84 -75.35 3.09
CA SER A 27 -11.53 -76.05 3.05
C SER A 27 -10.67 -75.55 1.84
N SER A 28 -9.41 -76.01 1.76
CA SER A 28 -8.41 -75.98 0.65
C SER A 28 -8.83 -75.80 -0.83
N SER A 29 -7.95 -75.15 -1.63
CA SER A 29 -7.19 -75.72 -2.79
C SER A 29 -6.94 -74.75 -3.96
N SER A 30 -6.16 -75.21 -4.96
CA SER A 30 -5.43 -74.42 -5.97
C SER A 30 -5.98 -74.55 -7.41
N SER A 31 -5.83 -73.50 -8.24
CA SER A 31 -5.55 -73.54 -9.70
C SER A 31 -5.67 -72.12 -10.31
N CYS A 32 -4.72 -71.55 -11.06
CA CYS A 32 -4.17 -71.85 -12.40
C CYS A 32 -4.96 -71.33 -13.63
N LYS A 33 -4.48 -70.20 -14.19
CA LYS A 33 -4.14 -69.97 -15.62
C LYS A 33 -5.19 -70.12 -16.75
N LYS A 34 -5.49 -69.00 -17.45
CA LYS A 34 -5.10 -68.67 -18.87
C LYS A 34 -5.96 -67.51 -19.44
N ARG A 35 -5.37 -66.38 -19.86
CA ARG A 35 -4.76 -66.03 -21.19
C ARG A 35 -5.77 -65.70 -22.31
N LYS A 36 -5.61 -64.51 -22.91
CA LYS A 36 -4.89 -64.29 -24.20
C LYS A 36 -4.39 -62.83 -24.27
N LEU A 37 -3.08 -62.55 -24.39
CA LEU A 37 -2.21 -62.50 -25.60
C LEU A 37 -2.46 -61.21 -26.44
N ASN A 38 -1.45 -60.44 -26.91
CA ASN A 38 0.02 -60.57 -26.76
C ASN A 38 0.81 -59.28 -27.10
N ASN A 39 2.01 -59.12 -26.49
CA ASN A 39 3.33 -58.67 -27.02
C ASN A 39 3.48 -57.56 -28.10
N SER A 40 4.60 -56.81 -28.20
CA SER A 40 6.00 -57.27 -27.98
C SER A 40 7.02 -56.15 -27.64
N SER A 41 8.01 -56.47 -26.76
CA SER A 41 9.50 -56.23 -26.83
C SER A 41 10.09 -54.96 -27.50
N ASN A 42 11.23 -54.38 -27.10
CA ASN A 42 12.35 -54.76 -26.21
C ASN A 42 13.14 -53.45 -25.85
N SER A 43 13.51 -53.15 -24.60
CA SER A 43 14.72 -53.52 -23.83
C SER A 43 16.03 -52.75 -24.15
N ASN A 44 16.72 -52.29 -23.08
CA ASN A 44 18.13 -51.84 -22.97
C ASN A 44 18.50 -50.44 -23.53
N SER A 45 19.57 -49.78 -23.08
CA SER A 45 20.13 -49.46 -21.73
C SER A 45 21.42 -48.63 -21.91
N GLU A 46 21.85 -47.88 -20.89
CA GLU A 46 23.18 -47.20 -20.77
C GLU A 46 23.36 -45.97 -21.71
N LYS A 47 23.70 -44.76 -21.20
CA LYS A 47 25.00 -44.29 -20.67
C LYS A 47 26.15 -44.41 -21.67
N GLU A 48 26.61 -43.28 -22.22
CA GLU A 48 27.93 -42.71 -21.91
C GLU A 48 28.09 -41.28 -22.49
N GLU A 49 29.32 -40.77 -22.51
CA GLU A 49 29.69 -39.35 -22.37
C GLU A 49 30.51 -38.83 -23.58
N PHE A 50 30.91 -37.55 -23.53
CA PHE A 50 32.03 -36.93 -24.26
C PHE A 50 31.91 -36.30 -25.68
N ASP A 51 32.37 -35.03 -25.71
CA ASP A 51 33.05 -34.22 -26.73
C ASP A 51 32.48 -33.79 -28.11
N SER A 52 32.17 -32.47 -28.18
CA SER A 52 32.97 -31.40 -28.84
C SER A 52 33.36 -31.43 -30.34
N ILE A 53 33.31 -30.21 -30.94
CA ILE A 53 34.11 -29.65 -32.08
C ILE A 53 33.37 -29.28 -33.40
N SER A 54 33.20 -27.95 -33.55
CA SER A 54 33.31 -27.05 -34.74
C SER A 54 32.45 -27.14 -36.02
N SER A 55 31.85 -25.98 -36.37
CA SER A 55 31.69 -25.38 -37.73
C SER A 55 30.84 -26.12 -38.79
N CYS A 56 30.11 -25.48 -39.72
CA CYS A 56 30.52 -24.39 -40.60
C CYS A 56 29.38 -23.44 -41.06
N THR A 57 29.75 -22.17 -41.24
CA THR A 57 29.31 -21.17 -42.25
C THR A 57 28.07 -21.41 -43.14
N SER A 58 27.16 -20.43 -43.21
CA SER A 58 27.02 -19.53 -44.38
C SER A 58 25.93 -18.44 -44.22
N SER A 59 26.33 -17.18 -44.31
CA SER A 59 25.47 -15.99 -44.57
C SER A 59 25.33 -15.77 -46.10
N PRO A 60 24.96 -14.60 -46.68
CA PRO A 60 24.34 -13.36 -46.15
C PRO A 60 23.22 -12.73 -47.04
N SER A 61 22.60 -11.62 -46.59
CA SER A 61 22.29 -10.36 -47.35
C SER A 61 21.08 -9.60 -46.76
N LYS A 62 20.94 -8.26 -46.82
CA LYS A 62 21.90 -7.11 -46.80
C LYS A 62 21.11 -5.79 -46.59
N ASN A 63 21.84 -4.69 -46.32
CA ASN A 63 21.46 -3.25 -46.37
C ASN A 63 20.97 -2.61 -45.04
N THR A 64 21.79 -1.83 -44.30
CA THR A 64 22.29 -0.42 -44.49
C THR A 64 21.23 0.65 -44.17
N SER A 65 21.49 1.76 -43.48
CA SER A 65 22.73 2.53 -43.14
C SER A 65 22.53 3.30 -41.79
N SER A 66 23.40 4.15 -41.20
CA SER A 66 24.67 4.81 -41.58
C SER A 66 25.31 5.54 -40.36
N SER A 67 26.66 5.65 -40.31
CA SER A 67 27.47 6.80 -39.82
C SER A 67 27.46 7.19 -38.31
N SER A 68 28.55 7.57 -37.62
CA SER A 68 30.00 7.76 -37.90
C SER A 68 30.77 7.68 -36.55
N SER A 69 31.90 6.97 -36.36
CA SER A 69 33.30 7.17 -36.80
C SER A 69 34.17 8.12 -35.91
N SER A 70 35.49 7.98 -35.69
CA SER A 70 36.40 6.83 -35.39
C SER A 70 37.91 7.26 -35.45
N VAL A 71 38.82 6.50 -34.81
CA VAL A 71 40.31 6.46 -34.96
C VAL A 71 41.11 7.77 -34.62
N ILE A 72 42.46 7.89 -34.51
CA ILE A 72 43.64 7.20 -35.11
C ILE A 72 44.80 6.97 -34.09
N THR A 73 45.56 5.89 -34.27
CA THR A 73 46.88 5.55 -33.66
C THR A 73 48.09 6.01 -34.49
N ALA A 74 49.25 6.29 -33.87
CA ALA A 74 50.54 6.43 -34.58
C ALA A 74 51.72 5.81 -33.80
N SER A 75 52.81 5.48 -34.51
CA SER A 75 53.91 4.59 -34.07
C SER A 75 55.29 5.07 -34.54
N SER A 76 56.36 4.85 -33.76
CA SER A 76 57.74 4.70 -34.30
C SER A 76 58.83 4.28 -33.27
N CYS A 77 59.51 3.17 -33.59
CA CYS A 77 60.97 2.92 -33.64
C CYS A 77 61.95 3.20 -32.45
N SER A 78 62.63 2.13 -31.97
CA SER A 78 64.09 1.94 -31.64
C SER A 78 64.88 3.00 -30.81
N SER A 79 65.86 2.71 -29.92
CA SER A 79 66.90 1.65 -29.92
C SER A 79 67.69 1.48 -28.58
N SER A 80 68.17 0.25 -28.30
CA SER A 80 69.47 -0.15 -27.66
C SER A 80 70.08 0.47 -26.38
N GLY A 81 70.44 -0.40 -25.40
CA GLY A 81 71.57 -0.27 -24.43
C GLY A 81 71.38 0.73 -23.27
N VAL A 82 71.98 0.61 -22.07
CA VAL A 82 73.16 -0.12 -21.55
C VAL A 82 72.95 -0.45 -20.04
N ALA A 83 73.82 -1.27 -19.45
CA ALA A 83 73.75 -1.82 -18.09
C ALA A 83 74.10 -0.87 -16.91
N SER A 84 73.97 -1.42 -15.68
CA SER A 84 74.88 -1.25 -14.50
C SER A 84 74.32 -0.61 -13.21
N SER A 85 73.99 -1.50 -12.25
CA SER A 85 74.50 -1.58 -10.85
C SER A 85 74.40 -0.42 -9.83
N ASN A 86 73.93 -0.77 -8.60
CA ASN A 86 74.47 -0.45 -7.24
C ASN A 86 74.83 1.03 -6.85
N HIS A 87 74.78 1.52 -5.61
CA HIS A 87 74.60 1.03 -4.22
C HIS A 87 74.10 2.25 -3.36
N HIS A 88 73.13 2.13 -2.42
CA HIS A 88 73.32 2.03 -0.95
C HIS A 88 73.36 3.36 -0.11
N LEU A 89 73.14 3.22 1.22
CA LEU A 89 73.08 4.21 2.33
C LEU A 89 71.82 5.12 2.40
N GLN A 90 70.98 5.06 3.46
CA GLN A 90 71.13 5.57 4.85
C GLN A 90 71.17 7.12 4.92
N LYS A 91 70.43 7.86 5.78
CA LYS A 91 70.08 7.63 7.21
C LYS A 91 69.06 8.68 7.76
N LYS A 92 68.18 8.26 8.69
CA LYS A 92 67.82 8.85 10.03
C LYS A 92 67.22 10.28 10.26
N LEU A 93 66.18 10.30 11.15
CA LEU A 93 65.86 11.29 12.24
C LEU A 93 65.34 12.71 11.84
N ARG A 94 64.59 13.49 12.66
CA ARG A 94 63.58 13.29 13.75
C ARG A 94 62.79 14.63 13.97
N PHE A 95 61.83 14.67 14.90
CA PHE A 95 60.96 15.81 15.27
C PHE A 95 61.63 16.98 16.03
N GLU A 96 61.03 18.18 15.93
CA GLU A 96 60.78 19.24 16.95
C GLU A 96 59.81 20.30 16.35
N ASP A 97 59.29 21.31 17.07
CA ASP A 97 58.33 21.27 18.19
C ASP A 97 57.58 22.64 18.31
N SER A 98 56.57 22.66 19.18
CA SER A 98 55.62 23.68 19.66
C SER A 98 55.97 25.18 19.72
N VAL A 99 54.95 26.04 19.62
CA VAL A 99 54.85 27.34 20.35
C VAL A 99 53.40 27.69 20.72
N ASP A 100 53.13 28.00 21.99
CA ASP A 100 51.92 28.66 22.52
C ASP A 100 52.02 30.21 22.36
N PHE A 101 51.13 31.14 22.76
CA PHE A 101 50.09 31.26 23.81
C PHE A 101 49.24 32.53 23.45
N ILE A 102 47.92 32.64 23.61
CA ILE A 102 47.14 33.19 24.77
C ILE A 102 45.66 33.20 24.31
N GLY A 103 44.70 32.90 25.21
CA GLY A 103 43.26 32.83 24.87
C GLY A 103 42.39 33.99 25.36
N LEU A 104 41.07 33.87 25.13
CA LEU A 104 40.02 34.62 25.82
C LEU A 104 38.70 33.81 25.85
N ASP A 105 37.88 34.10 26.85
CA ASP A 105 36.75 33.28 27.34
C ASP A 105 35.41 33.58 26.63
N VAL A 106 34.34 32.88 27.05
CA VAL A 106 32.88 33.10 26.88
C VAL A 106 32.13 31.96 26.17
N LYS A 107 31.66 31.03 27.02
CA LYS A 107 30.35 30.33 27.04
C LYS A 107 29.62 30.04 25.70
N MET A 108 29.44 28.73 25.45
CA MET A 108 28.37 28.22 24.58
C MET A 108 27.01 28.17 25.30
N ALA A 109 25.93 28.24 24.52
CA ALA A 109 24.57 27.89 24.93
C ALA A 109 24.03 26.83 23.94
N GLU A 110 23.32 25.84 24.47
CA GLU A 110 22.78 24.71 23.72
C GLU A 110 21.45 25.07 23.04
N GLU A 111 21.26 24.65 21.78
CA GLU A 111 19.91 24.54 21.21
C GLU A 111 19.42 23.10 21.33
N SER A 112 18.36 22.91 22.11
CA SER A 112 17.59 21.66 22.17
C SER A 112 16.14 21.95 21.78
N SER A 113 15.62 21.21 20.80
CA SER A 113 14.24 21.34 20.34
C SER A 113 13.38 20.20 20.90
N SER A 114 12.42 20.53 21.76
CA SER A 114 11.28 19.64 22.04
C SER A 114 10.04 20.43 22.43
N SER A 115 8.91 19.99 21.89
CA SER A 115 7.58 20.59 22.01
C SER A 115 6.76 20.01 23.17
N SER A 116 5.94 20.80 23.84
CA SER A 116 4.77 20.28 24.58
C SER A 116 3.63 21.31 24.79
N SER A 117 2.52 21.07 24.09
CA SER A 117 1.10 21.23 24.51
C SER A 117 0.70 22.10 25.72
N SER A 118 -0.35 22.92 25.56
CA SER A 118 -1.73 22.58 26.01
C SER A 118 -2.76 23.73 25.81
N SER A 119 -4.06 23.38 25.76
CA SER A 119 -5.22 24.28 25.60
C SER A 119 -5.70 24.87 26.95
N PRO A 120 -6.65 25.84 27.02
CA PRO A 120 -8.08 25.56 26.83
C PRO A 120 -8.91 26.73 26.21
N ALA A 121 -10.24 26.58 26.21
CA ALA A 121 -11.21 27.51 25.60
C ALA A 121 -11.88 28.47 26.62
N ALA A 122 -12.34 29.65 26.17
CA ALA A 122 -13.61 30.30 26.51
C ALA A 122 -13.66 31.79 26.07
N SER A 123 -14.71 32.10 25.32
CA SER A 123 -15.25 33.41 24.93
C SER A 123 -15.25 34.55 25.96
N SER A 124 -14.89 35.78 25.55
CA SER A 124 -15.83 36.94 25.36
C SER A 124 -15.17 38.32 25.38
N GLN A 125 -15.44 39.16 24.36
CA GLN A 125 -15.48 40.65 24.39
C GLN A 125 -14.15 41.41 24.69
N GLN A 126 -13.84 42.61 24.16
CA GLN A 126 -14.48 43.52 23.20
C GLN A 126 -13.45 44.52 22.59
N GLN A 127 -13.90 45.36 21.64
CA GLN A 127 -13.19 46.45 20.90
C GLN A 127 -12.40 45.94 19.66
N GLN A 128 -12.80 46.20 18.39
CA GLN A 128 -13.18 47.44 17.66
C GLN A 128 -12.09 48.52 17.73
N GLN A 129 -11.63 49.17 16.65
CA GLN A 129 -12.12 49.34 15.26
C GLN A 129 -10.93 49.10 14.28
N GLN A 130 -11.04 48.85 12.97
CA GLN A 130 -11.96 49.33 11.93
C GLN A 130 -12.18 48.28 10.80
N HIS A 131 -13.07 48.62 9.86
CA HIS A 131 -13.26 48.00 8.53
C HIS A 131 -13.94 46.62 8.44
N GLN A 132 -15.28 46.63 8.43
CA GLN A 132 -16.02 45.78 7.50
C GLN A 132 -17.44 46.29 7.21
N GLN A 133 -17.84 46.27 5.93
CA GLN A 133 -19.10 45.75 5.34
C GLN A 133 -19.18 46.31 3.90
N GLN A 134 -19.40 45.52 2.85
CA GLN A 134 -20.52 44.59 2.67
C GLN A 134 -20.20 43.43 1.70
N LEU A 135 -20.86 42.30 1.91
CA LEU A 135 -21.10 41.26 0.90
C LEU A 135 -22.55 40.77 1.01
N LYS A 136 -23.30 40.85 -0.09
CA LYS A 136 -24.35 39.89 -0.46
C LYS A 136 -24.27 39.66 -1.97
N ASN A 137 -24.64 38.45 -2.39
CA ASN A 137 -23.99 37.79 -3.54
C ASN A 137 -24.43 38.26 -4.94
N LYS A 138 -23.51 38.11 -5.89
CA LYS A 138 -23.74 38.07 -7.35
C LYS A 138 -24.18 36.68 -7.80
N SER A 139 -25.04 36.62 -8.82
CA SER A 139 -24.74 36.11 -10.20
C SER A 139 -26.02 36.22 -11.05
N LEU A 140 -26.01 36.39 -12.38
CA LEU A 140 -24.95 36.28 -13.41
C LEU A 140 -24.89 37.54 -14.32
N LEU A 141 -23.92 37.57 -15.25
CA LEU A 141 -23.66 38.60 -16.26
C LEU A 141 -23.70 38.01 -17.70
N ILE A 142 -23.45 38.87 -18.70
CA ILE A 142 -23.33 38.68 -20.19
C ILE A 142 -24.60 39.18 -20.90
N SER A 143 -24.60 40.11 -21.87
CA SER A 143 -23.60 41.02 -22.49
C SER A 143 -24.38 42.24 -23.07
N SER A 144 -23.84 43.38 -23.50
CA SER A 144 -22.86 43.58 -24.58
C SER A 144 -22.27 45.01 -24.63
N VAL A 145 -21.19 45.18 -25.39
CA VAL A 145 -20.38 46.41 -25.54
C VAL A 145 -20.99 47.41 -26.53
N ALA A 146 -20.80 48.71 -26.30
CA ALA A 146 -20.83 49.74 -27.35
C ALA A 146 -19.71 50.78 -27.13
N VAL A 147 -18.99 51.10 -28.20
CA VAL A 147 -17.92 52.11 -28.27
C VAL A 147 -18.46 53.33 -29.01
N GLY A 148 -18.17 54.55 -28.56
CA GLY A 148 -18.51 55.78 -29.29
C GLY A 148 -17.29 56.39 -30.00
N HIS A 149 -17.53 57.32 -30.94
CA HIS A 149 -16.62 58.44 -31.29
C HIS A 149 -17.27 59.45 -32.28
N HIS A 150 -17.00 60.75 -32.06
CA HIS A 150 -17.02 61.89 -33.03
C HIS A 150 -18.33 62.30 -33.77
N ALA A 151 -18.56 63.57 -34.15
CA ALA A 151 -18.02 64.89 -33.75
C ALA A 151 -18.86 66.07 -34.33
N ASN A 152 -18.60 67.30 -33.82
CA ASN A 152 -18.83 68.64 -34.40
C ASN A 152 -20.26 69.25 -34.52
N GLY A 153 -20.46 70.38 -33.82
CA GLY A 153 -20.31 71.70 -34.49
C GLY A 153 -21.45 72.73 -34.41
N LEU A 154 -21.27 73.79 -33.57
CA LEU A 154 -21.78 75.18 -33.69
C LEU A 154 -23.34 75.40 -33.73
N THR A 155 -23.96 76.47 -33.22
CA THR A 155 -23.53 77.69 -32.49
C THR A 155 -24.71 78.34 -31.74
N LYS A 156 -24.35 79.28 -30.84
CA LYS A 156 -25.04 80.54 -30.48
C LYS A 156 -25.74 80.57 -29.11
N ALA A 157 -25.61 81.71 -28.45
CA ALA A 157 -25.80 81.89 -27.01
C ALA A 157 -26.74 83.05 -26.67
N ALA A 158 -27.24 83.04 -25.42
CA ALA A 158 -27.93 84.12 -24.71
C ALA A 158 -29.31 84.53 -25.28
N SER A 159 -30.26 85.06 -24.50
CA SER A 159 -30.17 85.66 -23.16
C SER A 159 -31.48 85.57 -22.35
N SER A 160 -31.34 85.46 -21.02
CA SER A 160 -32.21 85.94 -19.94
C SER A 160 -33.67 86.39 -20.22
N THR A 161 -34.61 85.94 -19.37
CA THR A 161 -35.20 86.87 -18.38
C THR A 161 -35.77 86.19 -17.14
N VAL A 162 -35.66 86.92 -16.03
CA VAL A 162 -35.98 86.58 -14.64
C VAL A 162 -37.50 86.56 -14.40
N SER A 163 -38.00 85.60 -13.62
CA SER A 163 -38.82 85.91 -12.43
C SER A 163 -39.02 84.71 -11.51
N SER A 164 -38.60 84.88 -10.26
CA SER A 164 -38.87 84.03 -9.13
C SER A 164 -40.32 84.18 -8.66
N PHE A 165 -40.96 83.08 -8.23
CA PHE A 165 -41.79 83.11 -7.01
C PHE A 165 -41.79 81.74 -6.34
N ALA A 166 -41.66 81.75 -5.01
CA ALA A 166 -41.41 80.57 -4.19
C ALA A 166 -42.68 80.02 -3.50
N ASN A 167 -42.52 78.86 -2.86
CA ASN A 167 -43.39 78.25 -1.84
C ASN A 167 -44.81 77.80 -2.23
N SER A 168 -44.94 76.49 -2.46
CA SER A 168 -46.03 75.70 -1.84
C SER A 168 -45.54 74.26 -1.58
N LYS A 169 -46.06 73.62 -0.52
CA LYS A 169 -45.70 72.25 -0.11
C LYS A 169 -46.17 71.19 -1.13
N PRO A 170 -45.49 70.04 -1.24
CA PRO A 170 -45.79 69.01 -2.25
C PRO A 170 -47.08 68.24 -1.90
N GLY A 171 -47.93 67.95 -2.90
CA GLY A 171 -49.02 66.97 -2.73
C GLY A 171 -50.29 67.16 -3.57
N SER A 172 -50.56 68.33 -4.15
CA SER A 172 -51.78 68.55 -4.96
C SER A 172 -51.47 68.98 -6.39
N ALA A 173 -51.72 68.09 -7.35
CA ALA A 173 -51.66 68.43 -8.77
C ALA A 173 -52.76 69.45 -9.10
N LYS A 174 -52.39 70.63 -9.62
CA LYS A 174 -53.35 71.62 -10.13
C LYS A 174 -54.09 71.03 -11.33
N LYS A 175 -55.42 70.89 -11.23
CA LYS A 175 -56.26 70.47 -12.36
C LYS A 175 -56.24 71.54 -13.46
N LEU A 176 -55.77 71.17 -14.64
CA LEU A 176 -55.84 71.98 -15.85
C LEU A 176 -57.20 71.77 -16.54
N VAL A 177 -57.80 72.85 -17.03
CA VAL A 177 -59.05 72.85 -17.79
C VAL A 177 -58.74 73.35 -19.21
N ILE A 178 -58.94 72.49 -20.20
CA ILE A 178 -58.73 72.85 -21.61
C ILE A 178 -59.92 73.70 -22.08
N LYS A 179 -59.66 74.98 -22.39
CA LYS A 179 -60.69 75.86 -22.99
C LYS A 179 -61.02 75.38 -24.41
N ASN A 180 -62.29 75.44 -24.78
CA ASN A 180 -62.85 75.02 -26.09
C ASN A 180 -62.78 73.51 -26.40
N PHE A 181 -62.72 72.63 -25.39
CA PHE A 181 -62.90 71.19 -25.57
C PHE A 181 -64.39 70.87 -25.87
N LYS A 182 -64.77 70.84 -27.16
CA LYS A 182 -66.18 70.81 -27.59
C LYS A 182 -66.90 69.47 -27.37
N ASP A 183 -66.19 68.34 -27.47
CA ASP A 183 -66.62 67.05 -26.92
C ASP A 183 -65.41 66.09 -26.86
N LYS A 184 -65.53 64.94 -26.19
CA LYS A 184 -64.53 63.86 -26.32
C LYS A 184 -64.63 63.26 -27.73
N PRO A 185 -63.51 63.03 -28.46
CA PRO A 185 -63.55 62.26 -29.70
C PRO A 185 -64.07 60.85 -29.39
N LYS A 186 -65.22 60.52 -29.94
CA LYS A 186 -65.77 59.16 -29.94
C LYS A 186 -65.13 58.39 -31.10
N LEU A 187 -64.71 57.16 -30.84
CA LEU A 187 -64.30 56.24 -31.90
C LEU A 187 -65.47 55.97 -32.85
N PRO A 188 -65.21 55.65 -34.13
CA PRO A 188 -66.19 54.99 -34.99
C PRO A 188 -66.70 53.71 -34.31
N GLU A 189 -68.00 53.43 -34.36
CA GLU A 189 -68.59 52.27 -33.66
C GLU A 189 -67.98 50.93 -34.11
N ASN A 190 -67.55 50.84 -35.37
CA ASN A 190 -66.93 49.63 -35.93
C ASN A 190 -65.41 49.51 -35.66
N TYR A 191 -64.76 50.51 -35.07
CA TYR A 191 -63.29 50.56 -34.98
C TYR A 191 -62.68 49.40 -34.18
N THR A 192 -63.35 48.95 -33.11
CA THR A 192 -62.88 47.82 -32.30
C THR A 192 -62.90 46.52 -33.07
N ASP A 193 -63.98 46.29 -33.84
CA ASP A 193 -64.24 45.01 -34.50
C ASP A 193 -63.45 44.90 -35.80
N GLU A 194 -63.29 46.01 -36.54
CA GLU A 194 -62.42 46.11 -37.71
C GLU A 194 -60.94 45.95 -37.33
N THR A 195 -60.49 46.58 -36.24
CA THR A 195 -59.11 46.44 -35.74
C THR A 195 -58.86 45.03 -35.18
N TRP A 196 -59.86 44.43 -34.52
CA TRP A 196 -59.77 43.03 -34.11
C TRP A 196 -59.68 42.09 -35.32
N GLN A 197 -60.48 42.30 -36.37
CA GLN A 197 -60.41 41.51 -37.59
C GLN A 197 -59.03 41.65 -38.29
N LYS A 198 -58.45 42.86 -38.32
CA LYS A 198 -57.06 43.11 -38.79
C LYS A 198 -56.04 42.28 -38.02
N LEU A 199 -56.16 42.22 -36.69
CA LEU A 199 -55.28 41.43 -35.82
C LEU A 199 -55.50 39.93 -35.96
N LYS A 200 -56.76 39.48 -36.07
CA LYS A 200 -57.14 38.09 -36.32
C LYS A 200 -56.52 37.57 -37.62
N GLU A 201 -56.68 38.31 -38.73
CA GLU A 201 -56.07 37.93 -40.01
C GLU A 201 -54.55 37.85 -39.94
N ALA A 202 -53.89 38.70 -39.15
CA ALA A 202 -52.45 38.63 -38.93
C ALA A 202 -52.06 37.37 -38.13
N VAL A 203 -52.79 37.00 -37.07
CA VAL A 203 -52.54 35.78 -36.28
C VAL A 203 -52.77 34.53 -37.12
N GLU A 204 -53.89 34.45 -37.84
CA GLU A 204 -54.20 33.34 -38.75
C GLU A 204 -53.15 33.24 -39.89
N ALA A 205 -52.65 34.37 -40.40
CA ALA A 205 -51.59 34.37 -41.41
C ALA A 205 -50.28 33.77 -40.87
N ILE A 206 -49.85 34.18 -39.67
CA ILE A 206 -48.66 33.67 -38.99
C ILE A 206 -48.78 32.16 -38.74
N GLN A 207 -49.90 31.72 -38.18
CA GLN A 207 -50.17 30.31 -37.85
C GLN A 207 -50.17 29.40 -39.08
N ASN A 208 -50.70 29.89 -40.21
CA ASN A 208 -50.67 29.17 -41.48
C ASN A 208 -49.35 29.34 -42.27
N SER A 209 -48.34 30.00 -41.68
CA SER A 209 -47.05 30.31 -42.32
C SER A 209 -47.18 31.08 -43.65
N THR A 210 -48.16 31.98 -43.72
CA THR A 210 -48.44 32.85 -44.87
C THR A 210 -48.04 34.30 -44.58
N SER A 211 -47.80 35.10 -45.63
CA SER A 211 -47.38 36.49 -45.46
C SER A 211 -48.50 37.35 -44.88
N ILE A 212 -48.17 38.12 -43.84
CA ILE A 212 -49.07 39.12 -43.25
C ILE A 212 -49.28 40.26 -44.27
N LYS A 213 -50.52 40.75 -44.41
CA LYS A 213 -50.88 41.86 -45.31
C LYS A 213 -50.47 43.25 -44.79
N TYR A 214 -50.17 43.35 -43.50
CA TYR A 214 -50.00 44.58 -42.74
C TYR A 214 -48.63 44.65 -42.07
N ASN A 215 -48.11 45.86 -41.87
CA ASN A 215 -46.84 46.08 -41.18
C ASN A 215 -46.95 45.74 -39.69
N LEU A 216 -45.91 45.12 -39.11
CA LEU A 216 -45.83 44.78 -37.69
C LEU A 216 -45.98 46.01 -36.78
N GLU A 217 -45.43 47.17 -37.19
CA GLU A 217 -45.55 48.42 -36.44
C GLU A 217 -47.02 48.91 -36.38
N GLU A 218 -47.76 48.80 -37.49
CA GLU A 218 -49.20 49.15 -37.50
C GLU A 218 -50.03 48.20 -36.63
N LEU A 219 -49.67 46.92 -36.58
CA LEU A 219 -50.35 45.92 -35.77
C LEU A 219 -50.04 46.11 -34.29
N TYR A 220 -48.80 46.46 -33.94
CA TYR A 220 -48.42 46.85 -32.58
C TYR A 220 -49.16 48.10 -32.11
N GLN A 221 -49.18 49.17 -32.92
CA GLN A 221 -49.91 50.41 -32.61
C GLN A 221 -51.43 50.16 -32.52
N ALA A 222 -51.97 49.25 -33.33
CA ALA A 222 -53.36 48.80 -33.20
C ALA A 222 -53.63 48.15 -31.83
N VAL A 223 -52.75 47.26 -31.36
CA VAL A 223 -52.87 46.66 -30.01
C VAL A 223 -52.73 47.71 -28.90
N GLU A 224 -51.78 48.64 -29.02
CA GLU A 224 -51.58 49.74 -28.05
C GLU A 224 -52.82 50.64 -27.94
N ASN A 225 -53.39 51.04 -29.07
CA ASN A 225 -54.61 51.84 -29.12
C ASN A 225 -55.79 51.07 -28.50
N LEU A 226 -56.05 49.83 -28.91
CA LEU A 226 -57.13 49.02 -28.32
C LEU A 226 -56.94 48.83 -26.81
N CYS A 227 -55.73 48.56 -26.33
CA CYS A 227 -55.47 48.42 -24.89
C CYS A 227 -55.74 49.73 -24.12
N SER A 228 -55.41 50.88 -24.71
CA SER A 228 -55.67 52.20 -24.13
C SER A 228 -57.17 52.49 -23.92
N TYR A 229 -58.05 51.85 -24.70
CA TYR A 229 -59.52 51.91 -24.54
C TYR A 229 -60.10 50.89 -23.55
N LYS A 230 -59.27 50.26 -22.69
CA LYS A 230 -59.65 49.30 -21.63
C LYS A 230 -60.30 47.98 -22.09
N ILE A 231 -60.19 47.62 -23.37
CA ILE A 231 -60.71 46.36 -23.91
C ILE A 231 -59.70 45.19 -23.87
N SER A 232 -58.55 45.38 -23.21
CA SER A 232 -57.45 44.39 -23.09
C SER A 232 -57.89 43.00 -22.60
N ALA A 233 -58.87 42.93 -21.69
CA ALA A 233 -59.38 41.65 -21.16
C ALA A 233 -60.05 40.79 -22.24
N ASN A 234 -60.88 41.41 -23.09
CA ASN A 234 -61.51 40.72 -24.21
C ASN A 234 -60.46 40.37 -25.27
N LEU A 235 -59.53 41.28 -25.56
CA LEU A 235 -58.46 41.07 -26.55
C LEU A 235 -57.58 39.85 -26.20
N TYR A 236 -57.18 39.70 -24.94
CA TYR A 236 -56.44 38.52 -24.47
C TYR A 236 -57.27 37.23 -24.60
N LYS A 237 -58.55 37.26 -24.19
CA LYS A 237 -59.44 36.09 -24.31
C LYS A 237 -59.64 35.66 -25.78
N GLN A 238 -59.82 36.62 -26.68
CA GLN A 238 -60.02 36.36 -28.11
C GLN A 238 -58.72 35.84 -28.76
N LEU A 239 -57.55 36.37 -28.38
CA LEU A 239 -56.25 35.86 -28.83
C LEU A 239 -56.03 34.41 -28.35
N ARG A 240 -56.31 34.11 -27.07
CA ARG A 240 -56.24 32.75 -26.53
C ARG A 240 -57.13 31.79 -27.31
N GLN A 241 -58.36 32.20 -27.65
CA GLN A 241 -59.29 31.37 -28.40
C GLN A 241 -58.77 31.01 -29.80
N ILE A 242 -58.26 31.97 -30.58
CA ILE A 242 -57.70 31.67 -31.92
C ILE A 242 -56.49 30.72 -31.82
N CYS A 243 -55.58 30.95 -30.87
CA CYS A 243 -54.46 30.05 -30.64
C CYS A 243 -54.92 28.64 -30.23
N GLU A 244 -55.93 28.54 -29.35
CA GLU A 244 -56.49 27.27 -28.92
C GLU A 244 -57.16 26.49 -30.06
N ASP A 245 -57.94 27.16 -30.90
CA ASP A 245 -58.62 26.54 -32.04
C ASP A 245 -57.63 26.06 -33.11
N HIS A 246 -56.57 26.83 -33.38
CA HIS A 246 -55.49 26.41 -34.27
C HIS A 246 -54.76 25.18 -33.74
N ILE A 247 -54.34 25.19 -32.47
CA ILE A 247 -53.60 24.06 -31.87
C ILE A 247 -54.46 22.80 -31.81
N LYS A 248 -55.78 22.92 -31.55
CA LYS A 248 -56.71 21.78 -31.66
C LYS A 248 -56.76 21.21 -33.07
N ALA A 249 -56.74 22.04 -34.12
CA ALA A 249 -56.67 21.54 -35.49
C ALA A 249 -55.36 20.76 -35.76
N GLN A 250 -54.24 21.17 -35.15
CA GLN A 250 -52.94 20.51 -35.30
C GLN A 250 -52.88 19.09 -34.67
N ILE A 251 -53.82 18.67 -33.81
CA ILE A 251 -53.77 17.31 -33.22
C ILE A 251 -54.04 16.20 -34.25
N HIS A 252 -54.83 16.49 -35.29
CA HIS A 252 -55.35 15.46 -36.20
C HIS A 252 -54.24 14.75 -36.98
N GLN A 253 -53.16 15.47 -37.35
CA GLN A 253 -51.99 14.90 -38.05
C GLN A 253 -51.17 13.90 -37.21
N PHE A 254 -51.39 13.84 -35.89
CA PHE A 254 -50.68 12.94 -34.97
C PHE A 254 -51.51 11.73 -34.55
N ARG A 255 -52.81 11.71 -34.87
CA ARG A 255 -53.71 10.58 -34.58
C ARG A 255 -53.77 9.53 -35.70
N GLU A 256 -53.03 9.72 -36.79
CA GLU A 256 -52.87 8.75 -37.86
C GLU A 256 -51.91 7.62 -37.44
N ASP A 257 -52.37 6.37 -37.46
CA ASP A 257 -51.62 5.22 -36.91
C ASP A 257 -50.38 4.82 -37.76
N SER A 258 -50.22 5.32 -38.99
CA SER A 258 -49.29 4.80 -40.02
C SER A 258 -47.90 5.48 -40.08
N LEU A 259 -47.32 5.87 -38.95
CA LEU A 259 -46.01 6.56 -38.92
C LEU A 259 -44.98 5.79 -38.10
N ASP A 260 -43.82 5.52 -38.72
CA ASP A 260 -42.58 5.12 -38.04
C ASP A 260 -42.24 6.09 -36.89
N SER A 261 -41.67 5.57 -35.81
CA SER A 261 -41.34 6.34 -34.61
C SER A 261 -40.41 7.51 -34.91
N VAL A 262 -39.38 7.35 -35.76
CA VAL A 262 -38.44 8.44 -36.05
C VAL A 262 -39.10 9.53 -36.90
N LEU A 263 -39.90 9.15 -37.90
CA LEU A 263 -40.70 10.10 -38.68
C LEU A 263 -41.75 10.83 -37.82
N PHE A 264 -42.38 10.14 -36.87
CA PHE A 264 -43.33 10.72 -35.93
C PHE A 264 -42.64 11.77 -35.03
N LEU A 265 -41.49 11.45 -34.44
CA LEU A 265 -40.71 12.39 -33.64
C LEU A 265 -40.31 13.64 -34.43
N LYS A 266 -39.87 13.49 -35.69
CA LYS A 266 -39.54 14.64 -36.55
C LYS A 266 -40.74 15.52 -36.89
N LYS A 267 -41.96 14.96 -36.99
CA LYS A 267 -43.18 15.75 -37.15
C LYS A 267 -43.54 16.52 -35.88
N ILE A 268 -43.43 15.90 -34.71
CA ILE A 268 -43.66 16.56 -33.40
C ILE A 268 -42.68 17.72 -33.20
N ASP A 269 -41.38 17.47 -33.41
CA ASP A 269 -40.32 18.48 -33.32
C ASP A 269 -40.56 19.66 -34.26
N LYS A 270 -40.88 19.40 -35.54
CA LYS A 270 -41.21 20.46 -36.50
C LYS A 270 -42.43 21.28 -36.04
N CYS A 271 -43.50 20.63 -35.60
CA CYS A 271 -44.71 21.31 -35.12
C CYS A 271 -44.41 22.19 -33.90
N TRP A 272 -43.60 21.70 -32.96
CA TRP A 272 -43.12 22.48 -31.82
C TRP A 272 -42.27 23.68 -32.22
N GLN A 273 -41.27 23.49 -33.09
CA GLN A 273 -40.40 24.58 -33.56
C GLN A 273 -41.19 25.67 -34.29
N ASP A 274 -42.15 25.29 -35.13
CA ASP A 274 -42.98 26.23 -35.86
C ASP A 274 -43.95 26.95 -34.92
N HIS A 275 -44.60 26.26 -33.98
CA HIS A 275 -45.42 26.86 -32.91
C HIS A 275 -44.62 27.89 -32.09
N CYS A 276 -43.41 27.55 -31.65
CA CYS A 276 -42.53 28.46 -30.91
C CYS A 276 -42.18 29.72 -31.71
N ARG A 277 -41.83 29.58 -32.99
CA ARG A 277 -41.56 30.74 -33.88
C ARG A 277 -42.79 31.62 -34.06
N GLN A 278 -43.95 31.01 -34.29
CA GLN A 278 -45.23 31.69 -34.44
C GLN A 278 -45.62 32.45 -33.17
N MET A 279 -45.47 31.83 -31.99
CA MET A 279 -45.79 32.46 -30.71
C MET A 279 -44.83 33.61 -30.36
N ILE A 280 -43.54 33.55 -30.71
CA ILE A 280 -42.62 34.69 -30.59
C ILE A 280 -43.10 35.86 -31.47
N MET A 281 -43.55 35.58 -32.69
CA MET A 281 -44.05 36.61 -33.61
C MET A 281 -45.37 37.23 -33.13
N ILE A 282 -46.32 36.41 -32.68
CA ILE A 282 -47.56 36.86 -32.04
C ILE A 282 -47.23 37.72 -30.81
N ARG A 283 -46.30 37.28 -29.96
CA ARG A 283 -45.86 38.06 -28.78
C ARG A 283 -45.24 39.40 -29.16
N SER A 284 -44.53 39.52 -30.29
CA SER A 284 -43.97 40.79 -30.74
C SER A 284 -45.05 41.79 -31.18
N ILE A 285 -46.10 41.33 -31.87
CA ILE A 285 -47.27 42.16 -32.24
C ILE A 285 -48.04 42.58 -30.99
N PHE A 286 -48.33 41.63 -30.09
CA PHE A 286 -49.10 41.86 -28.87
C PHE A 286 -48.24 42.28 -27.67
N LEU A 287 -47.03 42.81 -27.91
CA LEU A 287 -46.06 43.14 -26.85
C LEU A 287 -46.60 44.16 -25.86
N PHE A 288 -47.39 45.13 -26.31
CA PHE A 288 -48.05 46.10 -25.42
C PHE A 288 -49.06 45.42 -24.49
N LEU A 289 -49.85 44.47 -24.99
CA LEU A 289 -50.82 43.70 -24.19
C LEU A 289 -50.11 42.84 -23.13
N ASP A 290 -49.03 42.14 -23.52
CA ASP A 290 -48.21 41.29 -22.63
C ASP A 290 -47.58 42.12 -21.50
N ARG A 291 -47.00 43.30 -21.82
CA ARG A 291 -46.26 44.12 -20.85
C ARG A 291 -47.11 45.11 -20.04
N THR A 292 -48.36 45.38 -20.44
CA THR A 292 -49.25 46.28 -19.69
C THR A 292 -50.33 45.52 -18.93
N TYR A 293 -51.24 44.83 -19.64
CA TYR A 293 -52.38 44.17 -19.03
C TYR A 293 -51.99 42.84 -18.39
N VAL A 294 -51.30 41.96 -19.12
CA VAL A 294 -50.98 40.61 -18.61
C VAL A 294 -49.98 40.70 -17.45
N LEU A 295 -48.90 41.47 -17.60
CA LEU A 295 -47.90 41.70 -16.54
C LEU A 295 -48.48 42.30 -15.24
N GLN A 296 -49.59 43.04 -15.29
CA GLN A 296 -50.28 43.57 -14.11
C GLN A 296 -51.25 42.56 -13.45
N ASN A 297 -51.60 41.47 -14.12
CA ASN A 297 -52.56 40.48 -13.65
C ASN A 297 -51.87 39.13 -13.44
N SER A 298 -51.37 38.89 -12.22
CA SER A 298 -50.63 37.66 -11.85
C SER A 298 -51.40 36.35 -12.00
N MET A 299 -52.71 36.38 -12.25
CA MET A 299 -53.56 35.22 -12.54
C MET A 299 -53.62 34.87 -14.04
N LEU A 300 -53.04 35.69 -14.92
CA LEU A 300 -53.00 35.43 -16.36
C LEU A 300 -51.58 35.02 -16.77
N PRO A 301 -51.40 33.89 -17.48
CA PRO A 301 -50.10 33.52 -18.04
C PRO A 301 -49.68 34.51 -19.13
N SER A 302 -48.36 34.71 -19.32
CA SER A 302 -47.86 35.53 -20.43
C SER A 302 -48.33 34.95 -21.77
N ILE A 303 -48.28 35.74 -22.86
CA ILE A 303 -48.66 35.24 -24.19
C ILE A 303 -47.82 34.01 -24.57
N TRP A 304 -46.57 33.93 -24.10
CA TRP A 304 -45.72 32.76 -24.27
C TRP A 304 -46.22 31.56 -23.46
N ASP A 305 -46.40 31.72 -22.14
CA ASP A 305 -46.80 30.63 -21.24
C ASP A 305 -48.20 30.09 -21.59
N MET A 306 -49.11 30.96 -22.06
CA MET A 306 -50.40 30.58 -22.64
C MET A 306 -50.22 29.69 -23.88
N GLY A 307 -49.27 30.02 -24.76
CA GLY A 307 -48.92 29.18 -25.92
C GLY A 307 -48.36 27.82 -25.51
N LEU A 308 -47.60 27.76 -24.41
CA LEU A 308 -47.08 26.50 -23.85
C LEU A 308 -48.20 25.66 -23.20
N GLU A 309 -49.07 26.28 -22.40
CA GLU A 309 -50.24 25.65 -21.77
C GLU A 309 -51.15 24.99 -22.82
N LEU A 310 -51.45 25.70 -23.91
CA LEU A 310 -52.30 25.19 -24.99
C LEU A 310 -51.64 24.01 -25.73
N PHE A 311 -50.35 24.10 -26.04
CA PHE A 311 -49.60 23.01 -26.70
C PHE A 311 -49.48 21.78 -25.79
N ARG A 312 -49.17 21.98 -24.50
CA ARG A 312 -49.21 20.92 -23.47
C ARG A 312 -50.57 20.24 -23.45
N THR A 313 -51.65 21.01 -23.33
CA THR A 313 -53.01 20.49 -23.12
C THR A 313 -53.54 19.73 -24.33
N HIS A 314 -53.38 20.28 -25.54
CA HIS A 314 -54.05 19.76 -26.74
C HIS A 314 -53.16 18.87 -27.64
N ILE A 315 -51.83 18.96 -27.55
CA ILE A 315 -50.92 18.09 -28.33
C ILE A 315 -50.30 17.00 -27.45
N ILE A 316 -49.48 17.38 -26.46
CA ILE A 316 -48.64 16.40 -25.75
C ILE A 316 -49.40 15.67 -24.61
N SER A 317 -50.48 16.23 -24.06
CA SER A 317 -51.32 15.53 -23.07
C SER A 317 -52.32 14.55 -23.69
N ASP A 318 -52.38 14.42 -25.02
CA ASP A 318 -53.07 13.29 -25.65
C ASP A 318 -52.26 12.02 -25.42
N GLN A 319 -52.85 11.04 -24.72
CA GLN A 319 -52.16 9.83 -24.28
C GLN A 319 -51.45 9.06 -25.41
N LYS A 320 -52.02 9.04 -26.63
CA LYS A 320 -51.39 8.35 -27.77
C LYS A 320 -50.13 9.10 -28.21
N VAL A 321 -50.24 10.43 -28.32
CA VAL A 321 -49.12 11.31 -28.72
C VAL A 321 -48.02 11.27 -27.65
N GLN A 322 -48.39 11.36 -26.38
CA GLN A 322 -47.48 11.31 -25.25
C GLN A 322 -46.67 10.01 -25.24
N ASN A 323 -47.35 8.86 -25.24
CA ASN A 323 -46.71 7.55 -25.17
C ASN A 323 -45.80 7.32 -26.38
N LYS A 324 -46.30 7.58 -27.60
CA LYS A 324 -45.51 7.39 -28.83
C LYS A 324 -44.29 8.32 -28.90
N THR A 325 -44.37 9.52 -28.33
CA THR A 325 -43.22 10.43 -28.20
C THR A 325 -42.19 9.88 -27.21
N ILE A 326 -42.62 9.47 -26.01
CA ILE A 326 -41.73 8.94 -24.97
C ILE A 326 -41.08 7.63 -25.40
N ASP A 327 -41.88 6.65 -25.87
CA ASP A 327 -41.38 5.36 -26.35
C ASP A 327 -40.43 5.54 -27.55
N GLY A 328 -40.70 6.50 -28.44
CA GLY A 328 -39.81 6.86 -29.54
C GLY A 328 -38.47 7.45 -29.08
N ILE A 329 -38.49 8.34 -28.09
CA ILE A 329 -37.27 8.91 -27.49
C ILE A 329 -36.45 7.80 -26.81
N LEU A 330 -37.08 6.95 -26.00
CA LEU A 330 -36.43 5.83 -25.32
C LEU A 330 -35.80 4.86 -26.32
N LEU A 331 -36.50 4.52 -27.41
CA LEU A 331 -35.98 3.68 -28.49
C LEU A 331 -34.73 4.28 -29.15
N LEU A 332 -34.68 5.59 -29.38
CA LEU A 332 -33.47 6.24 -29.91
C LEU A 332 -32.30 6.14 -28.93
N ILE A 333 -32.52 6.36 -27.63
CA ILE A 333 -31.47 6.25 -26.60
C ILE A 333 -30.97 4.79 -26.47
N GLU A 334 -31.87 3.81 -26.52
CA GLU A 334 -31.50 2.38 -26.51
C GLU A 334 -30.64 2.00 -27.73
N ARG A 335 -31.01 2.46 -28.92
CA ARG A 335 -30.22 2.25 -30.15
C ARG A 335 -28.83 2.91 -30.06
N GLU A 336 -28.73 4.10 -29.48
CA GLU A 336 -27.44 4.75 -29.22
C GLU A 336 -26.59 3.97 -28.19
N ARG A 337 -27.19 3.41 -27.14
CA ARG A 337 -26.50 2.52 -26.18
C ARG A 337 -25.99 1.23 -26.84
N ASN A 338 -26.63 0.80 -27.94
CA ASN A 338 -26.18 -0.33 -28.75
C ASN A 338 -25.16 0.06 -29.84
N GLY A 339 -24.78 1.34 -29.93
CA GLY A 339 -23.76 1.86 -30.85
C GLY A 339 -24.29 2.36 -32.20
N GLU A 340 -25.60 2.47 -32.38
CA GLU A 340 -26.18 3.09 -33.58
C GLU A 340 -26.08 4.62 -33.54
N ALA A 341 -25.85 5.23 -34.70
CA ALA A 341 -25.86 6.69 -34.83
C ALA A 341 -27.30 7.23 -34.84
N ILE A 342 -27.59 8.18 -33.96
CA ILE A 342 -28.90 8.83 -33.83
C ILE A 342 -28.82 10.34 -34.04
N ASP A 343 -29.97 10.95 -34.33
CA ASP A 343 -30.11 12.41 -34.40
C ASP A 343 -30.18 13.03 -33.00
N ARG A 344 -29.00 13.32 -32.43
CA ARG A 344 -28.88 13.97 -31.12
C ARG A 344 -29.50 15.37 -31.06
N SER A 345 -29.65 16.05 -32.21
CA SER A 345 -30.26 17.39 -32.27
C SER A 345 -31.78 17.32 -32.09
N LEU A 346 -32.41 16.33 -32.72
CA LEU A 346 -33.82 15.98 -32.54
C LEU A 346 -34.13 15.62 -31.07
N LEU A 347 -33.30 14.77 -30.44
CA LEU A 347 -33.48 14.43 -29.03
C LEU A 347 -33.34 15.66 -28.12
N ARG A 348 -32.31 16.50 -28.31
CA ARG A 348 -32.13 17.73 -27.53
C ARG A 348 -33.34 18.65 -27.66
N SER A 349 -33.90 18.82 -28.87
CA SER A 349 -35.05 19.70 -29.09
C SER A 349 -36.33 19.15 -28.45
N LEU A 350 -36.60 17.85 -28.60
CA LEU A 350 -37.77 17.20 -27.99
C LEU A 350 -37.69 17.13 -26.46
N LEU A 351 -36.51 16.88 -25.88
CA LEU A 351 -36.34 16.85 -24.43
C LEU A 351 -36.39 18.28 -23.84
N SER A 352 -35.88 19.29 -24.56
CA SER A 352 -36.12 20.70 -24.23
C SER A 352 -37.62 21.00 -24.23
N MET A 353 -38.36 20.60 -25.27
CA MET A 353 -39.83 20.75 -25.32
C MET A 353 -40.51 20.11 -24.10
N LEU A 354 -40.14 18.88 -23.70
CA LEU A 354 -40.73 18.25 -22.51
C LEU A 354 -40.38 19.00 -21.21
N SER A 355 -39.23 19.67 -21.14
CA SER A 355 -38.82 20.50 -20.00
C SER A 355 -39.56 21.84 -20.00
N ASP A 356 -39.62 22.54 -21.14
CA ASP A 356 -40.35 23.79 -21.36
C ASP A 356 -41.87 23.64 -21.06
N LEU A 357 -42.44 22.49 -21.43
CA LEU A 357 -43.84 22.12 -21.14
C LEU A 357 -44.06 21.57 -19.72
N GLN A 358 -43.01 21.46 -18.90
CA GLN A 358 -43.05 20.96 -17.51
C GLN A 358 -43.69 19.57 -17.37
N ILE A 359 -43.25 18.62 -18.20
CA ILE A 359 -43.69 17.21 -18.21
C ILE A 359 -42.53 16.21 -18.25
N TYR A 360 -41.29 16.68 -18.42
CA TYR A 360 -40.08 15.87 -18.45
C TYR A 360 -39.97 14.91 -17.25
N GLN A 361 -40.09 15.43 -16.02
CA GLN A 361 -39.89 14.63 -14.80
C GLN A 361 -40.99 13.56 -14.63
N ASP A 362 -42.26 13.97 -14.72
CA ASP A 362 -43.40 13.09 -14.49
C ASP A 362 -43.58 12.01 -15.56
N SER A 363 -43.35 12.38 -16.84
CA SER A 363 -43.72 11.52 -17.99
C SER A 363 -42.54 10.79 -18.60
N PHE A 364 -41.38 11.43 -18.70
CA PHE A 364 -40.19 10.86 -19.34
C PHE A 364 -39.19 10.29 -18.32
N GLU A 365 -38.76 11.07 -17.33
CA GLU A 365 -37.64 10.71 -16.46
C GLU A 365 -37.88 9.42 -15.68
N HIS A 366 -39.07 9.22 -15.10
CA HIS A 366 -39.40 7.98 -14.39
C HIS A 366 -39.26 6.75 -15.31
N ARG A 367 -39.87 6.77 -16.50
CA ARG A 367 -39.80 5.66 -17.45
C ARG A 367 -38.39 5.47 -18.03
N PHE A 368 -37.67 6.56 -18.26
CA PHE A 368 -36.27 6.52 -18.69
C PHE A 368 -35.38 5.82 -17.66
N LEU A 369 -35.54 6.13 -16.37
CA LEU A 369 -34.78 5.49 -15.30
C LEU A 369 -35.19 4.02 -15.10
N GLU A 370 -36.47 3.68 -15.24
CA GLU A 370 -36.98 2.30 -15.18
C GLU A 370 -36.41 1.42 -16.31
N GLU A 371 -36.50 1.87 -17.56
CA GLU A 371 -35.94 1.16 -18.71
C GLU A 371 -34.41 1.07 -18.64
N THR A 372 -33.74 2.13 -18.19
CA THR A 372 -32.28 2.14 -17.95
C THR A 372 -31.87 1.15 -16.86
N ASN A 373 -32.64 1.05 -15.78
CA ASN A 373 -32.41 0.10 -14.70
C ASN A 373 -32.53 -1.35 -15.22
N ARG A 374 -33.58 -1.65 -16.00
CA ARG A 374 -33.77 -2.97 -16.63
C ARG A 374 -32.62 -3.33 -17.58
N LEU A 375 -32.21 -2.39 -18.43
CA LEU A 375 -31.12 -2.59 -19.39
C LEU A 375 -29.80 -2.92 -18.69
N TYR A 376 -29.37 -2.08 -17.73
CA TYR A 376 -28.09 -2.31 -17.05
C TYR A 376 -28.10 -3.49 -16.07
N ALA A 377 -29.25 -3.86 -15.50
CA ALA A 377 -29.37 -5.10 -14.72
C ALA A 377 -29.11 -6.34 -15.60
N ALA A 378 -29.65 -6.37 -16.82
CA ALA A 378 -29.40 -7.45 -17.77
C ALA A 378 -27.96 -7.42 -18.33
N GLU A 379 -27.44 -6.22 -18.64
CA GLU A 379 -26.07 -6.06 -19.15
C GLU A 379 -25.01 -6.48 -18.11
N GLY A 380 -25.19 -6.11 -16.84
CA GLY A 380 -24.31 -6.51 -15.73
C GLY A 380 -24.25 -8.02 -15.54
N GLN A 381 -25.42 -8.68 -15.41
CA GLN A 381 -25.51 -10.13 -15.25
C GLN A 381 -24.85 -10.90 -16.42
N ARG A 382 -25.12 -10.48 -17.65
CA ARG A 382 -24.57 -11.10 -18.86
C ARG A 382 -23.06 -10.92 -18.95
N LEU A 383 -22.56 -9.69 -18.86
CA LEU A 383 -21.14 -9.40 -19.06
C LEU A 383 -20.24 -9.93 -17.93
N MET A 384 -20.77 -10.11 -16.71
CA MET A 384 -20.07 -10.78 -15.61
C MET A 384 -19.74 -12.25 -15.93
N GLN A 385 -20.59 -12.90 -16.73
CA GLN A 385 -20.41 -14.28 -17.18
C GLN A 385 -19.56 -14.34 -18.46
N GLU A 386 -19.85 -13.48 -19.45
CA GLU A 386 -19.19 -13.49 -20.76
C GLU A 386 -17.74 -13.00 -20.76
N ARG A 387 -17.34 -12.09 -19.84
CA ARG A 387 -16.04 -11.40 -19.87
C ARG A 387 -15.22 -11.58 -18.60
N GLU A 388 -13.92 -11.34 -18.73
CA GLU A 388 -13.02 -11.25 -17.58
C GLU A 388 -13.11 -9.90 -16.86
N VAL A 389 -12.71 -9.88 -15.58
CA VAL A 389 -12.84 -8.70 -14.72
C VAL A 389 -12.16 -7.43 -15.28
N PRO A 390 -10.93 -7.47 -15.84
CA PRO A 390 -10.32 -6.31 -16.50
C PRO A 390 -11.23 -5.69 -17.58
N GLU A 391 -11.74 -6.52 -18.48
CA GLU A 391 -12.58 -6.10 -19.62
C GLU A 391 -13.95 -5.60 -19.16
N TYR A 392 -14.50 -6.22 -18.11
CA TYR A 392 -15.72 -5.78 -17.47
C TYR A 392 -15.57 -4.37 -16.87
N LEU A 393 -14.52 -4.11 -16.10
CA LEU A 393 -14.28 -2.80 -15.48
C LEU A 393 -14.07 -1.70 -16.53
N HIS A 394 -13.34 -1.98 -17.61
CA HIS A 394 -13.21 -1.07 -18.75
C HIS A 394 -14.57 -0.78 -19.42
N HIS A 395 -15.43 -1.79 -19.57
CA HIS A 395 -16.78 -1.62 -20.09
C HIS A 395 -17.65 -0.75 -19.18
N VAL A 396 -17.59 -0.95 -17.86
CA VAL A 396 -18.33 -0.10 -16.90
C VAL A 396 -17.85 1.36 -16.97
N ASN A 397 -16.54 1.60 -17.02
CA ASN A 397 -16.02 2.96 -17.15
C ASN A 397 -16.49 3.62 -18.45
N LYS A 398 -16.41 2.90 -19.58
CA LYS A 398 -16.95 3.38 -20.86
C LYS A 398 -18.44 3.70 -20.77
N ARG A 399 -19.26 2.88 -20.11
CA ARG A 399 -20.70 3.19 -19.91
C ARG A 399 -20.92 4.44 -19.08
N LEU A 400 -20.14 4.67 -18.03
CA LEU A 400 -20.22 5.89 -17.22
C LEU A 400 -19.83 7.15 -18.01
N GLU A 401 -18.82 7.04 -18.89
CA GLU A 401 -18.41 8.13 -19.80
C GLU A 401 -19.48 8.41 -20.86
N GLU A 402 -20.05 7.38 -21.50
CA GLU A 402 -21.13 7.54 -22.47
C GLU A 402 -22.38 8.19 -21.85
N GLU A 403 -22.82 7.76 -20.66
CA GLU A 403 -23.98 8.36 -20.00
C GLU A 403 -23.70 9.80 -19.53
N ALA A 404 -22.46 10.12 -19.13
CA ALA A 404 -22.05 11.49 -18.85
C ALA A 404 -22.09 12.40 -20.11
N ASP A 405 -21.67 11.88 -21.27
CA ASP A 405 -21.79 12.57 -22.56
C ASP A 405 -23.26 12.77 -22.98
N ARG A 406 -24.14 11.78 -22.76
CA ARG A 406 -25.59 11.87 -23.01
C ARG A 406 -26.25 12.96 -22.15
N ILE A 407 -25.84 13.09 -20.88
CA ILE A 407 -26.29 14.17 -19.99
C ILE A 407 -25.94 15.54 -20.56
N ILE A 408 -24.69 15.75 -20.98
CA ILE A 408 -24.25 17.03 -21.57
C ILE A 408 -24.92 17.29 -22.93
N THR A 409 -25.28 16.23 -23.66
CA THR A 409 -25.73 16.34 -25.04
C THR A 409 -27.24 16.48 -25.23
N TYR A 410 -28.10 15.87 -24.41
CA TYR A 410 -29.56 16.01 -24.61
C TYR A 410 -30.46 15.80 -23.39
N LEU A 411 -29.99 15.19 -22.28
CA LEU A 411 -30.83 15.02 -21.08
C LEU A 411 -30.85 16.29 -20.22
N ASP A 412 -31.83 16.38 -19.31
CA ASP A 412 -31.85 17.44 -18.29
C ASP A 412 -30.80 17.19 -17.20
N GLN A 413 -30.22 18.28 -16.69
CA GLN A 413 -29.18 18.26 -15.66
C GLN A 413 -29.67 17.63 -14.33
N SER A 414 -30.98 17.68 -14.04
CA SER A 414 -31.58 17.00 -12.87
C SER A 414 -31.43 15.48 -12.93
N THR A 415 -31.48 14.88 -14.13
CA THR A 415 -31.36 13.44 -14.36
C THR A 415 -29.97 12.88 -14.12
N GLN A 416 -28.91 13.71 -14.09
CA GLN A 416 -27.53 13.25 -13.89
C GLN A 416 -27.38 12.34 -12.66
N LYS A 417 -27.90 12.78 -11.50
CA LYS A 417 -27.67 12.09 -10.23
C LYS A 417 -28.47 10.78 -10.14
N PRO A 418 -29.78 10.73 -10.46
CA PRO A 418 -30.53 9.47 -10.53
C PRO A 418 -29.97 8.48 -11.56
N LEU A 419 -29.57 8.97 -12.74
CA LEU A 419 -29.05 8.14 -13.82
C LEU A 419 -27.74 7.45 -13.43
N ILE A 420 -26.71 8.23 -13.09
CA ILE A 420 -25.38 7.68 -12.76
C ILE A 420 -25.47 6.75 -11.55
N ALA A 421 -26.27 7.09 -10.52
CA ALA A 421 -26.48 6.19 -9.38
C ALA A 421 -27.15 4.86 -9.76
N THR A 422 -28.01 4.85 -10.79
CA THR A 422 -28.64 3.62 -11.32
C THR A 422 -27.63 2.76 -12.07
N VAL A 423 -26.78 3.37 -12.90
CA VAL A 423 -25.70 2.68 -13.63
C VAL A 423 -24.67 2.08 -12.65
N GLU A 424 -24.21 2.88 -11.69
CA GLU A 424 -23.26 2.43 -10.64
C GLU A 424 -23.87 1.32 -9.78
N LYS A 425 -25.15 1.40 -9.44
CA LYS A 425 -25.85 0.33 -8.71
C LYS A 425 -25.87 -0.97 -9.51
N GLN A 426 -26.35 -0.95 -10.75
CA GLN A 426 -26.57 -2.18 -11.51
C GLN A 426 -25.27 -2.81 -12.03
N LEU A 427 -24.32 -2.01 -12.51
CA LEU A 427 -23.07 -2.54 -13.07
C LEU A 427 -21.98 -2.82 -12.01
N LEU A 428 -22.03 -2.19 -10.83
CA LEU A 428 -21.03 -2.41 -9.78
C LEU A 428 -21.67 -2.89 -8.47
N GLY A 429 -22.69 -2.18 -7.97
CA GLY A 429 -23.30 -2.40 -6.66
C GLY A 429 -23.81 -3.83 -6.44
N GLU A 430 -24.62 -4.36 -7.35
CA GLU A 430 -25.16 -5.72 -7.26
C GLU A 430 -24.10 -6.82 -7.52
N HIS A 431 -22.87 -6.45 -7.88
CA HIS A 431 -21.83 -7.38 -8.36
C HIS A 431 -20.48 -7.27 -7.63
N LEU A 432 -20.34 -6.35 -6.65
CA LEU A 432 -19.08 -6.07 -5.94
C LEU A 432 -18.33 -7.34 -5.49
N THR A 433 -19.01 -8.23 -4.77
CA THR A 433 -18.41 -9.48 -4.25
C THR A 433 -18.04 -10.46 -5.37
N ALA A 434 -18.88 -10.58 -6.41
CA ALA A 434 -18.63 -11.48 -7.53
C ALA A 434 -17.39 -11.06 -8.34
N ILE A 435 -17.24 -9.75 -8.59
CA ILE A 435 -16.07 -9.16 -9.26
C ILE A 435 -14.78 -9.53 -8.51
N LEU A 436 -14.77 -9.34 -7.18
CA LEU A 436 -13.58 -9.60 -6.36
C LEU A 436 -13.27 -11.11 -6.25
N GLN A 437 -14.29 -11.94 -6.07
CA GLN A 437 -14.15 -13.41 -6.01
C GLN A 437 -13.63 -13.99 -7.33
N LYS A 438 -14.06 -13.47 -8.49
CA LYS A 438 -13.62 -13.93 -9.82
C LYS A 438 -12.20 -13.45 -10.15
N GLY A 439 -11.90 -12.17 -9.92
CA GLY A 439 -10.71 -11.53 -10.52
C GLY A 439 -9.67 -10.91 -9.58
N LEU A 440 -9.97 -10.60 -8.31
CA LEU A 440 -9.03 -9.79 -7.50
C LEU A 440 -7.68 -10.50 -7.28
N ASN A 441 -7.70 -11.80 -6.99
CA ASN A 441 -6.47 -12.57 -6.76
C ASN A 441 -5.58 -12.55 -8.00
N HIS A 442 -6.16 -12.78 -9.19
CA HIS A 442 -5.46 -12.77 -10.47
C HIS A 442 -4.84 -11.40 -10.80
N LEU A 443 -5.60 -10.32 -10.59
CA LEU A 443 -5.11 -8.94 -10.74
C LEU A 443 -3.93 -8.62 -9.82
N LEU A 444 -3.99 -9.07 -8.56
CA LEU A 444 -2.94 -8.88 -7.57
C LEU A 444 -1.71 -9.76 -7.88
N ASP A 445 -1.90 -11.02 -8.24
CA ASP A 445 -0.82 -11.97 -8.58
C ASP A 445 -0.03 -11.50 -9.81
N GLU A 446 -0.70 -11.17 -10.91
CA GLU A 446 -0.09 -10.63 -12.13
C GLU A 446 0.36 -9.15 -12.02
N ASN A 447 0.09 -8.50 -10.89
CA ASN A 447 0.50 -7.11 -10.63
C ASN A 447 -0.07 -6.10 -11.66
N ARG A 448 -1.35 -6.24 -12.03
CA ARG A 448 -2.00 -5.38 -13.03
C ARG A 448 -2.38 -4.01 -12.47
N ILE A 449 -1.38 -3.14 -12.34
CA ILE A 449 -1.50 -1.80 -11.72
C ILE A 449 -2.62 -0.93 -12.33
N GLN A 450 -2.79 -0.98 -13.66
CA GLN A 450 -3.83 -0.20 -14.36
C GLN A 450 -5.24 -0.66 -13.98
N ASP A 451 -5.50 -1.97 -14.07
CA ASP A 451 -6.78 -2.59 -13.71
C ASP A 451 -7.10 -2.40 -12.21
N LEU A 452 -6.11 -2.52 -11.33
CA LEU A 452 -6.27 -2.32 -9.89
C LEU A 452 -6.61 -0.87 -9.54
N SER A 453 -6.03 0.11 -10.23
CA SER A 453 -6.37 1.53 -10.07
C SER A 453 -7.80 1.82 -10.54
N LEU A 454 -8.18 1.28 -11.72
CA LEU A 454 -9.54 1.39 -12.24
C LEU A 454 -10.58 0.75 -11.29
N LEU A 455 -10.28 -0.47 -10.78
CA LEU A 455 -11.10 -1.16 -9.80
C LEU A 455 -11.31 -0.29 -8.56
N TYR A 456 -10.24 0.28 -7.99
CA TYR A 456 -10.35 1.14 -6.80
C TYR A 456 -11.17 2.40 -7.05
N GLN A 457 -11.01 3.06 -8.20
CA GLN A 457 -11.79 4.24 -8.57
C GLN A 457 -13.29 3.91 -8.72
N LEU A 458 -13.63 2.82 -9.39
CA LEU A 458 -15.01 2.37 -9.57
C LEU A 458 -15.64 1.92 -8.23
N PHE A 459 -14.93 1.14 -7.41
CA PHE A 459 -15.41 0.69 -6.10
C PHE A 459 -15.53 1.84 -5.08
N SER A 460 -14.85 2.97 -5.30
CA SER A 460 -14.98 4.18 -4.49
C SER A 460 -16.27 4.96 -4.72
N ARG A 461 -16.94 4.77 -5.87
CA ARG A 461 -18.24 5.38 -6.18
C ARG A 461 -19.40 4.69 -5.43
N VAL A 462 -19.30 3.37 -5.25
CA VAL A 462 -20.37 2.56 -4.66
C VAL A 462 -20.30 2.56 -3.13
N ARG A 463 -21.46 2.78 -2.48
CA ARG A 463 -21.58 2.69 -1.01
C ARG A 463 -21.18 1.29 -0.54
N GLY A 464 -20.11 1.21 0.25
CA GLY A 464 -19.56 -0.05 0.78
C GLY A 464 -18.53 -0.72 -0.11
N GLY A 465 -18.35 -0.31 -1.38
CA GLY A 465 -17.39 -0.94 -2.30
C GLY A 465 -15.96 -0.96 -1.76
N VAL A 466 -15.47 0.18 -1.26
CA VAL A 466 -14.15 0.30 -0.60
C VAL A 466 -14.00 -0.65 0.61
N GLN A 467 -15.08 -0.90 1.36
CA GLN A 467 -15.05 -1.77 2.54
C GLN A 467 -14.97 -3.25 2.15
N VAL A 468 -15.72 -3.67 1.12
CA VAL A 468 -15.67 -5.04 0.59
C VAL A 468 -14.32 -5.31 -0.08
N LEU A 469 -13.78 -4.34 -0.83
CA LEU A 469 -12.42 -4.41 -1.38
C LEU A 469 -11.37 -4.54 -0.28
N LEU A 470 -11.47 -3.76 0.80
CA LEU A 470 -10.56 -3.85 1.94
C LEU A 470 -10.57 -5.25 2.58
N GLN A 471 -11.74 -5.87 2.72
CA GLN A 471 -11.86 -7.23 3.28
C GLN A 471 -11.13 -8.26 2.40
N HIS A 472 -11.48 -8.34 1.11
CA HIS A 472 -10.82 -9.29 0.19
C HIS A 472 -9.32 -9.04 0.08
N TRP A 473 -8.90 -7.78 0.15
CA TRP A 473 -7.48 -7.40 0.21
C TRP A 473 -6.78 -7.96 1.45
N ILE A 474 -7.35 -7.79 2.66
CA ILE A 474 -6.81 -8.37 3.91
C ILE A 474 -6.71 -9.89 3.81
N GLU A 475 -7.76 -10.55 3.28
CA GLU A 475 -7.81 -12.00 3.12
C GLU A 475 -6.73 -12.49 2.14
N TYR A 476 -6.53 -11.81 1.01
CA TYR A 476 -5.44 -12.11 0.07
C TYR A 476 -4.06 -11.97 0.72
N ILE A 477 -3.77 -10.89 1.46
CA ILE A 477 -2.47 -10.74 2.17
C ILE A 477 -2.25 -11.92 3.11
N LYS A 478 -3.25 -12.22 3.95
CA LYS A 478 -3.17 -13.28 4.96
C LYS A 478 -3.01 -14.66 4.30
N ALA A 479 -3.64 -14.89 3.15
CA ALA A 479 -3.52 -16.12 2.36
C ALA A 479 -2.14 -16.24 1.69
N PHE A 480 -1.76 -15.30 0.81
CA PHE A 480 -0.49 -15.33 0.08
C PHE A 480 0.71 -15.34 1.04
N GLY A 481 0.72 -14.43 2.02
CA GLY A 481 1.74 -14.36 3.05
C GLY A 481 1.87 -15.63 3.90
N SER A 482 0.75 -16.31 4.18
CA SER A 482 0.80 -17.64 4.84
C SER A 482 1.57 -18.67 4.01
N THR A 483 1.47 -18.65 2.67
CA THR A 483 2.19 -19.62 1.82
C THR A 483 3.71 -19.40 1.83
N ILE A 484 4.16 -18.16 2.03
CA ILE A 484 5.58 -17.81 2.19
C ILE A 484 6.10 -18.36 3.52
N VAL A 485 5.40 -18.09 4.63
CA VAL A 485 5.96 -18.36 5.96
C VAL A 485 5.72 -19.78 6.49
N ILE A 486 4.64 -20.48 6.12
CA ILE A 486 4.29 -21.75 6.78
C ILE A 486 5.22 -22.91 6.34
N ASN A 487 5.61 -22.95 5.06
CA ASN A 487 6.27 -24.10 4.45
C ASN A 487 7.77 -24.17 4.80
N PRO A 488 8.25 -25.18 5.56
CA PRO A 488 9.65 -25.23 6.00
C PRO A 488 10.67 -25.35 4.86
N GLU A 489 10.26 -25.92 3.71
CA GLU A 489 11.10 -26.03 2.52
C GLU A 489 11.51 -24.65 1.94
N LYS A 490 10.66 -23.63 2.15
CA LYS A 490 10.91 -22.24 1.76
C LYS A 490 11.75 -21.44 2.75
N ASP A 491 12.21 -22.02 3.87
CA ASP A 491 13.00 -21.31 4.91
C ASP A 491 14.24 -20.57 4.36
N LYS A 492 14.80 -21.02 3.24
CA LYS A 492 15.96 -20.40 2.59
C LYS A 492 15.63 -19.09 1.86
N THR A 493 14.43 -18.97 1.29
CA THR A 493 13.99 -17.81 0.49
C THR A 493 13.00 -16.91 1.23
N MET A 494 12.38 -17.40 2.31
CA MET A 494 11.34 -16.75 3.10
C MET A 494 11.56 -15.27 3.36
N VAL A 495 12.74 -14.85 3.84
CA VAL A 495 12.97 -13.43 4.17
C VAL A 495 13.02 -12.56 2.92
N GLN A 496 13.57 -13.06 1.80
CA GLN A 496 13.57 -12.35 0.53
C GLN A 496 12.15 -12.28 -0.04
N GLU A 497 11.41 -13.40 -0.09
CA GLU A 497 10.01 -13.44 -0.53
C GLU A 497 9.11 -12.50 0.29
N LEU A 498 9.35 -12.35 1.60
CA LEU A 498 8.63 -11.39 2.46
C LEU A 498 8.94 -9.92 2.12
N LEU A 499 10.20 -9.60 1.80
CA LEU A 499 10.62 -8.25 1.42
C LEU A 499 10.04 -7.88 0.05
N ASP A 500 10.17 -8.77 -0.93
CA ASP A 500 9.66 -8.57 -2.29
C ASP A 500 8.13 -8.47 -2.31
N PHE A 501 7.45 -9.29 -1.50
CA PHE A 501 6.00 -9.19 -1.31
C PHE A 501 5.62 -7.87 -0.66
N LYS A 502 6.33 -7.42 0.38
CA LYS A 502 6.06 -6.12 1.03
C LYS A 502 6.23 -4.95 0.07
N ASP A 503 7.29 -4.95 -0.76
CA ASP A 503 7.52 -3.93 -1.79
C ASP A 503 6.39 -3.89 -2.82
N LYS A 504 5.98 -5.06 -3.36
CA LYS A 504 4.85 -5.19 -4.29
C LYS A 504 3.56 -4.62 -3.68
N VAL A 505 3.30 -4.97 -2.43
CA VAL A 505 2.11 -4.54 -1.69
C VAL A 505 2.10 -3.03 -1.42
N ASP A 506 3.22 -2.46 -0.97
CA ASP A 506 3.32 -1.02 -0.76
C ASP A 506 3.12 -0.24 -2.07
N HIS A 507 3.68 -0.73 -3.18
CA HIS A 507 3.53 -0.11 -4.49
C HIS A 507 2.08 -0.10 -4.99
N ILE A 508 1.33 -1.18 -4.77
CA ILE A 508 -0.11 -1.23 -5.08
C ILE A 508 -0.89 -0.21 -4.23
N ILE A 509 -0.59 -0.10 -2.93
CA ILE A 509 -1.26 0.88 -2.04
C ILE A 509 -0.92 2.32 -2.46
N ASP A 510 0.31 2.58 -2.83
CA ASP A 510 0.81 3.88 -3.29
C ASP A 510 0.11 4.33 -4.59
N VAL A 511 0.19 3.51 -5.63
CA VAL A 511 -0.26 3.87 -6.99
C VAL A 511 -1.74 3.55 -7.24
N CYS A 512 -2.22 2.36 -6.86
CA CYS A 512 -3.57 1.92 -7.19
C CYS A 512 -4.60 2.46 -6.19
N PHE A 513 -4.26 2.46 -4.90
CA PHE A 513 -5.16 2.86 -3.81
C PHE A 513 -4.91 4.28 -3.30
N LEU A 514 -4.11 5.07 -4.02
CA LEU A 514 -3.87 6.50 -3.79
C LEU A 514 -3.44 6.82 -2.34
N LYS A 515 -2.57 5.99 -1.75
CA LYS A 515 -2.12 6.07 -0.35
C LYS A 515 -3.25 6.07 0.68
N ASN A 516 -4.35 5.36 0.44
CA ASN A 516 -5.45 5.29 1.40
C ASN A 516 -5.01 4.64 2.73
N GLU A 517 -4.98 5.42 3.81
CA GLU A 517 -4.58 5.01 5.16
C GLU A 517 -5.32 3.77 5.69
N LYS A 518 -6.57 3.52 5.26
CA LYS A 518 -7.30 2.30 5.62
C LYS A 518 -6.59 1.06 5.09
N PHE A 519 -6.10 1.11 3.85
CA PHE A 519 -5.35 0.00 3.21
C PHE A 519 -3.96 -0.15 3.82
N VAL A 520 -3.30 0.95 4.18
CA VAL A 520 -2.02 0.94 4.91
C VAL A 520 -2.16 0.24 6.27
N ASN A 521 -3.20 0.58 7.05
CA ASN A 521 -3.41 0.01 8.38
C ASN A 521 -3.90 -1.45 8.32
N ALA A 522 -4.80 -1.77 7.39
CA ALA A 522 -5.21 -3.14 7.08
C ALA A 522 -4.02 -4.03 6.68
N MET A 523 -3.08 -3.50 5.89
CA MET A 523 -1.86 -4.19 5.49
C MET A 523 -0.94 -4.44 6.69
N LYS A 524 -0.71 -3.46 7.57
CA LYS A 524 0.10 -3.63 8.79
C LYS A 524 -0.46 -4.76 9.68
N GLU A 525 -1.76 -4.74 9.96
CA GLU A 525 -2.44 -5.77 10.75
C GLU A 525 -2.36 -7.15 10.07
N ALA A 526 -2.53 -7.21 8.75
CA ALA A 526 -2.44 -8.46 8.00
C ALA A 526 -1.04 -9.07 8.01
N PHE A 527 0.01 -8.25 7.80
CA PHE A 527 1.41 -8.69 7.88
C PHE A 527 1.75 -9.20 9.28
N GLU A 528 1.36 -8.48 10.33
CA GLU A 528 1.51 -8.92 11.72
C GLU A 528 0.77 -10.24 11.98
N THR A 529 -0.45 -10.39 11.47
CA THR A 529 -1.25 -11.62 11.63
C THR A 529 -0.57 -12.84 10.99
N PHE A 530 -0.17 -12.76 9.71
CA PHE A 530 0.30 -13.94 9.00
C PHE A 530 1.74 -14.30 9.37
N ILE A 531 2.63 -13.33 9.61
CA ILE A 531 4.03 -13.60 10.00
C ILE A 531 4.04 -14.36 11.34
N ASN A 532 3.25 -13.95 12.31
CA ASN A 532 3.19 -14.60 13.63
C ASN A 532 2.41 -15.92 13.66
N LYS A 533 1.76 -16.31 12.55
CA LYS A 533 1.14 -17.64 12.40
C LYS A 533 2.17 -18.77 12.45
N ARG A 534 3.45 -18.50 12.13
CA ARG A 534 4.56 -19.44 12.36
C ARG A 534 5.39 -19.03 13.59
N PRO A 535 5.37 -19.79 14.69
CA PRO A 535 6.08 -19.43 15.91
C PRO A 535 7.60 -19.40 15.72
N ASN A 536 8.25 -18.33 16.21
CA ASN A 536 9.70 -18.12 16.39
C ASN A 536 10.57 -18.13 15.11
N LYS A 537 10.29 -18.99 14.12
CA LYS A 537 11.15 -19.22 12.95
C LYS A 537 11.34 -17.99 12.04
N PRO A 538 10.33 -17.13 11.80
CA PRO A 538 10.54 -15.88 11.08
C PRO A 538 11.58 -14.97 11.78
N ALA A 539 11.58 -14.92 13.12
CA ALA A 539 12.53 -14.13 13.90
C ALA A 539 13.97 -14.68 13.79
N GLU A 540 14.13 -16.01 13.89
CA GLU A 540 15.40 -16.70 13.66
C GLU A 540 15.94 -16.44 12.25
N LEU A 541 15.12 -16.64 11.22
CA LEU A 541 15.53 -16.50 9.82
C LEU A 541 15.88 -15.04 9.50
N ILE A 542 15.19 -14.06 10.07
CA ILE A 542 15.53 -12.64 9.89
C ILE A 542 16.85 -12.29 10.59
N ALA A 543 17.14 -12.82 11.78
CA ALA A 543 18.45 -12.66 12.42
C ALA A 543 19.58 -13.24 11.55
N LYS A 544 19.39 -14.45 11.01
CA LYS A 544 20.34 -15.12 10.10
C LYS A 544 20.50 -14.41 8.76
N TYR A 545 19.43 -13.82 8.24
CA TYR A 545 19.47 -13.02 7.02
C TYR A 545 20.31 -11.76 7.23
N VAL A 546 20.09 -11.01 8.33
CA VAL A 546 20.91 -9.85 8.69
C VAL A 546 22.37 -10.23 8.91
N ASP A 547 22.65 -11.34 9.63
CA ASP A 547 24.02 -11.85 9.78
C ASP A 547 24.66 -12.18 8.42
N SER A 548 23.93 -12.82 7.51
CA SER A 548 24.42 -13.08 6.16
C SER A 548 24.72 -11.78 5.41
N LYS A 549 23.96 -10.70 5.62
CA LYS A 549 24.15 -9.40 4.97
C LYS A 549 25.30 -8.58 5.55
N LEU A 550 25.57 -8.69 6.85
CA LEU A 550 26.66 -7.99 7.56
C LEU A 550 28.02 -8.70 7.51
N ARG A 551 28.17 -9.81 6.76
CA ARG A 551 29.46 -10.53 6.61
C ARG A 551 30.34 -9.94 5.51
N ALA A 552 31.65 -9.90 5.76
CA ALA A 552 32.73 -9.37 4.90
C ALA A 552 32.92 -10.05 3.51
N GLY A 553 31.98 -10.91 3.09
CA GLY A 553 31.94 -11.50 1.76
C GLY A 553 31.06 -10.73 0.76
N ASN A 554 30.14 -9.88 1.22
CA ASN A 554 29.15 -9.22 0.36
C ASN A 554 29.71 -7.96 -0.31
N LYS A 555 30.70 -8.13 -1.19
CA LYS A 555 31.31 -7.03 -1.96
C LYS A 555 30.41 -6.47 -3.08
N GLU A 556 29.18 -6.96 -3.20
CA GLU A 556 28.23 -6.62 -4.26
C GLU A 556 27.26 -5.49 -3.88
N ALA A 557 27.16 -5.13 -2.60
CA ALA A 557 26.30 -4.05 -2.13
C ALA A 557 27.15 -2.86 -1.64
N THR A 558 26.76 -1.65 -2.04
CA THR A 558 27.25 -0.41 -1.46
C THR A 558 26.72 -0.21 -0.04
N ASP A 559 27.37 0.65 0.76
CA ASP A 559 26.88 0.97 2.11
C ASP A 559 25.47 1.60 2.10
N GLU A 560 25.11 2.35 1.05
CA GLU A 560 23.77 2.94 0.87
C GLU A 560 22.69 1.87 0.57
N GLU A 561 23.00 0.92 -0.31
CA GLU A 561 22.09 -0.22 -0.60
C GLU A 561 21.95 -1.14 0.61
N LEU A 562 23.03 -1.35 1.37
CA LEU A 562 23.00 -2.10 2.62
C LEU A 562 22.13 -1.39 3.66
N GLU A 563 22.30 -0.09 3.87
CA GLU A 563 21.49 0.70 4.82
C GLU A 563 19.99 0.65 4.45
N LYS A 564 19.66 0.88 3.17
CA LYS A 564 18.28 0.77 2.65
C LYS A 564 17.70 -0.64 2.83
N MET A 565 18.51 -1.68 2.68
CA MET A 565 18.11 -3.07 2.95
C MET A 565 17.85 -3.31 4.44
N LEU A 566 18.70 -2.79 5.33
CA LEU A 566 18.49 -2.86 6.78
C LEU A 566 17.18 -2.16 7.17
N ASP A 567 16.87 -0.99 6.61
CA ASP A 567 15.58 -0.31 6.87
C ASP A 567 14.37 -1.15 6.43
N LYS A 568 14.41 -1.78 5.25
CA LYS A 568 13.33 -2.71 4.83
C LYS A 568 13.18 -3.91 5.77
N ILE A 569 14.30 -4.49 6.22
CA ILE A 569 14.27 -5.58 7.21
C ILE A 569 13.68 -5.10 8.53
N MET A 570 14.01 -3.88 8.98
CA MET A 570 13.46 -3.31 10.22
C MET A 570 11.95 -3.05 10.13
N ILE A 571 11.42 -2.68 8.96
CA ILE A 571 9.97 -2.61 8.72
C ILE A 571 9.31 -3.97 8.92
N ILE A 572 9.89 -5.07 8.39
CA ILE A 572 9.36 -6.43 8.61
C ILE A 572 9.50 -6.86 10.07
N PHE A 573 10.62 -6.52 10.72
CA PHE A 573 10.90 -6.85 12.12
C PHE A 573 9.87 -6.26 13.10
N ARG A 574 9.31 -5.07 12.81
CA ARG A 574 8.22 -4.48 13.60
C ARG A 574 7.06 -5.46 13.79
N PHE A 575 6.66 -6.17 12.73
CA PHE A 575 5.55 -7.11 12.71
C PHE A 575 5.78 -8.42 13.49
N ILE A 576 6.97 -8.67 14.04
CA ILE A 576 7.30 -9.95 14.70
C ILE A 576 7.02 -9.89 16.21
N TYR A 577 6.38 -10.91 16.77
CA TYR A 577 6.23 -11.06 18.23
C TYR A 577 7.49 -11.63 18.89
N GLY A 578 8.13 -12.66 18.32
CA GLY A 578 9.33 -13.29 18.89
C GLY A 578 10.63 -12.48 18.81
N LYS A 579 10.65 -11.19 19.19
CA LYS A 579 11.83 -10.31 19.11
C LYS A 579 12.99 -10.76 20.01
N ASP A 580 12.70 -11.49 21.08
CA ASP A 580 13.66 -12.17 21.96
C ASP A 580 14.41 -13.33 21.28
N VAL A 581 13.72 -14.08 20.40
CA VAL A 581 14.35 -15.09 19.54
C VAL A 581 15.33 -14.41 18.58
N PHE A 582 14.92 -13.29 17.96
CA PHE A 582 15.82 -12.47 17.14
C PHE A 582 17.04 -12.00 17.96
N GLU A 583 16.85 -11.47 19.19
CA GLU A 583 17.97 -11.05 20.06
C GLU A 583 18.97 -12.19 20.28
N ALA A 584 18.48 -13.38 20.63
CA ALA A 584 19.33 -14.52 20.95
C ALA A 584 20.20 -14.97 19.76
N PHE A 585 19.60 -15.14 18.59
CA PHE A 585 20.32 -15.50 17.38
C PHE A 585 21.24 -14.36 16.90
N TYR A 586 20.74 -13.12 16.87
CA TYR A 586 21.53 -11.95 16.45
C TYR A 586 22.76 -11.73 17.34
N LYS A 587 22.61 -11.81 18.67
CA LYS A 587 23.70 -11.68 19.66
C LYS A 587 24.78 -12.75 19.47
N LYS A 588 24.36 -14.00 19.25
CA LYS A 588 25.24 -15.15 19.04
C LYS A 588 26.03 -15.00 17.74
N ASP A 589 25.37 -14.59 16.66
CA ASP A 589 26.04 -14.42 15.37
C ASP A 589 26.91 -13.14 15.34
N LEU A 590 26.48 -12.05 15.99
CA LEU A 590 27.30 -10.86 16.24
C LEU A 590 28.61 -11.22 16.98
N ALA A 591 28.52 -12.06 18.02
CA ALA A 591 29.72 -12.51 18.73
C ALA A 591 30.70 -13.26 17.81
N LYS A 592 30.19 -14.11 16.90
CA LYS A 592 31.02 -14.78 15.88
C LYS A 592 31.61 -13.79 14.85
N ARG A 593 30.89 -12.72 14.47
CA ARG A 593 31.40 -11.69 13.55
C ARG A 593 32.50 -10.84 14.18
N LEU A 594 32.30 -10.38 15.42
CA LEU A 594 33.26 -9.58 16.18
C LEU A 594 34.55 -10.34 16.48
N LEU A 595 34.47 -11.54 17.07
CA LEU A 595 35.64 -12.26 17.57
C LEU A 595 36.50 -12.90 16.47
N VAL A 596 35.91 -13.27 15.33
CA VAL A 596 36.62 -13.98 14.23
C VAL A 596 36.87 -13.08 13.00
N GLY A 597 36.68 -11.76 13.17
CA GLY A 597 36.97 -10.73 12.18
C GLY A 597 36.23 -10.96 10.86
N LYS A 598 34.90 -10.88 10.89
CA LYS A 598 34.04 -11.15 9.72
C LYS A 598 32.95 -10.11 9.44
N SER A 599 32.85 -9.01 10.17
CA SER A 599 31.93 -7.91 9.85
C SER A 599 32.31 -7.20 8.54
N ALA A 600 31.32 -6.77 7.75
CA ALA A 600 31.51 -6.05 6.49
C ALA A 600 31.97 -4.60 6.72
N SER A 601 31.29 -3.89 7.63
CA SER A 601 31.63 -2.53 8.06
C SER A 601 31.33 -2.38 9.55
N VAL A 602 32.17 -1.63 10.27
CA VAL A 602 31.94 -1.31 11.69
C VAL A 602 30.76 -0.35 11.84
N ASP A 603 30.62 0.59 10.90
CA ASP A 603 29.57 1.61 10.93
C ASP A 603 28.20 1.00 10.57
N ALA A 604 28.16 0.02 9.67
CA ALA A 604 26.94 -0.75 9.39
C ALA A 604 26.44 -1.55 10.62
N GLU A 605 27.36 -2.13 11.40
CA GLU A 605 26.98 -2.83 12.65
C GLU A 605 26.50 -1.84 13.73
N LYS A 606 27.13 -0.65 13.83
CA LYS A 606 26.68 0.43 14.72
C LYS A 606 25.32 1.01 14.28
N SER A 607 25.09 1.16 12.96
CA SER A 607 23.78 1.54 12.38
C SER A 607 22.69 0.54 12.76
N MET A 608 22.93 -0.76 12.55
CA MET A 608 21.97 -1.81 12.90
C MET A 608 21.61 -1.80 14.40
N LEU A 609 22.59 -1.58 15.30
CA LEU A 609 22.30 -1.40 16.73
C LEU A 609 21.46 -0.15 17.01
N SER A 610 21.73 0.97 16.32
CA SER A 610 20.93 2.19 16.45
C SER A 610 19.46 1.97 16.05
N LYS A 611 19.23 1.28 14.91
CA LYS A 611 17.89 0.91 14.45
C LYS A 611 17.18 -0.02 15.46
N LEU A 612 17.85 -1.06 15.95
CA LEU A 612 17.30 -1.95 16.99
C LEU A 612 16.97 -1.21 18.29
N LYS A 613 17.78 -0.23 18.67
CA LYS A 613 17.57 0.62 19.87
C LYS A 613 16.35 1.53 19.72
N HIS A 614 16.12 2.06 18.53
CA HIS A 614 14.94 2.86 18.22
C HIS A 614 13.65 2.03 18.32
N GLU A 615 13.64 0.83 17.75
CA GLU A 615 12.44 -0.04 17.72
C GLU A 615 12.14 -0.76 19.05
N CYS A 616 13.17 -1.19 19.78
CA CYS A 616 13.01 -2.05 20.97
C CYS A 616 13.38 -1.36 22.30
N GLY A 617 13.97 -0.16 22.24
CA GLY A 617 14.48 0.56 23.41
C GLY A 617 15.84 0.07 23.91
N ALA A 618 16.47 0.89 24.73
CA ALA A 618 17.85 0.68 25.20
C ALA A 618 18.07 -0.59 26.05
N ALA A 619 17.04 -1.11 26.72
CA ALA A 619 17.15 -2.34 27.51
C ALA A 619 17.42 -3.57 26.63
N PHE A 620 16.85 -3.60 25.42
CA PHE A 620 17.03 -4.68 24.44
C PHE A 620 18.45 -4.66 23.86
N THR A 621 18.97 -3.49 23.50
CA THR A 621 20.32 -3.36 22.92
C THR A 621 21.45 -3.32 23.94
N SER A 622 21.17 -3.15 25.24
CA SER A 622 22.17 -2.98 26.30
C SER A 622 23.29 -4.03 26.29
N LYS A 623 22.95 -5.32 26.12
CA LYS A 623 23.95 -6.41 26.03
C LYS A 623 24.81 -6.30 24.78
N LEU A 624 24.20 -5.98 23.64
CA LEU A 624 24.89 -5.82 22.35
C LEU A 624 25.83 -4.60 22.37
N GLU A 625 25.39 -3.47 22.93
CA GLU A 625 26.23 -2.29 23.18
C GLU A 625 27.38 -2.62 24.14
N GLY A 626 27.12 -3.45 25.16
CA GLY A 626 28.15 -3.99 26.05
C GLY A 626 29.22 -4.81 25.33
N MET A 627 28.84 -5.65 24.35
CA MET A 627 29.79 -6.40 23.53
C MET A 627 30.72 -5.48 22.73
N PHE A 628 30.23 -4.37 22.17
CA PHE A 628 31.08 -3.38 21.49
C PHE A 628 32.03 -2.68 22.46
N LYS A 629 31.56 -2.29 23.65
CA LYS A 629 32.41 -1.68 24.69
C LYS A 629 33.52 -2.64 25.15
N ASP A 630 33.23 -3.93 25.30
CA ASP A 630 34.24 -4.94 25.60
C ASP A 630 35.31 -5.05 24.49
N MET A 631 34.93 -4.92 23.21
CA MET A 631 35.87 -4.91 22.08
C MET A 631 36.74 -3.66 22.02
N GLU A 632 36.21 -2.50 22.37
CA GLU A 632 36.97 -1.24 22.45
C GLU A 632 37.94 -1.29 23.65
N LEU A 633 37.44 -1.61 24.85
CA LEU A 633 38.25 -1.75 26.08
C LEU A 633 39.34 -2.83 25.96
N SER A 634 39.08 -3.93 25.25
CA SER A 634 40.08 -4.98 25.01
C SER A 634 41.29 -4.46 24.23
N LYS A 635 41.09 -3.56 23.26
CA LYS A 635 42.19 -2.95 22.49
C LYS A 635 43.05 -2.06 23.38
N ASP A 636 42.44 -1.26 24.24
CA ASP A 636 43.16 -0.37 25.16
C ASP A 636 43.99 -1.16 26.19
N ILE A 637 43.41 -2.21 26.77
CA ILE A 637 44.10 -3.16 27.65
C ILE A 637 45.27 -3.84 26.91
N MET A 638 45.09 -4.16 25.63
CA MET A 638 46.15 -4.79 24.81
C MET A 638 47.31 -3.85 24.48
N ILE A 639 47.05 -2.57 24.24
CA ILE A 639 48.11 -1.56 24.09
C ILE A 639 48.95 -1.50 25.38
N GLN A 640 48.30 -1.43 26.53
CA GLN A 640 48.97 -1.40 27.83
C GLN A 640 49.75 -2.69 28.14
N PHE A 641 49.23 -3.86 27.74
CA PHE A 641 49.94 -5.14 27.90
C PHE A 641 51.17 -5.23 27.00
N LYS A 642 51.07 -4.80 25.74
CA LYS A 642 52.21 -4.77 24.81
C LYS A 642 53.33 -3.86 25.34
N GLN A 643 53.00 -2.70 25.92
CA GLN A 643 53.96 -1.83 26.62
C GLN A 643 54.59 -2.51 27.85
N TYR A 644 53.78 -3.19 28.68
CA TYR A 644 54.28 -3.94 29.84
C TYR A 644 55.24 -5.08 29.44
N MET A 645 54.95 -5.79 28.34
CA MET A 645 55.81 -6.84 27.79
C MET A 645 57.12 -6.31 27.22
N GLN A 646 57.12 -5.15 26.55
CA GLN A 646 58.35 -4.49 26.11
C GLN A 646 59.28 -4.17 27.29
N ASN A 647 58.72 -3.71 28.41
CA ASN A 647 59.50 -3.39 29.62
C ASN A 647 60.04 -4.63 30.36
N GLN A 648 59.33 -5.76 30.29
CA GLN A 648 59.75 -7.04 30.89
C GLN A 648 60.82 -7.77 30.06
N ASN A 649 61.07 -7.32 28.81
CA ASN A 649 62.08 -7.85 27.89
C ASN A 649 61.99 -9.39 27.69
N VAL A 650 60.77 -9.94 27.73
CA VAL A 650 60.51 -11.38 27.60
C VAL A 650 60.71 -11.80 26.15
N PRO A 651 61.69 -12.66 25.82
CA PRO A 651 61.78 -13.22 24.47
C PRO A 651 60.61 -14.17 24.22
N GLY A 652 59.89 -13.95 23.11
CA GLY A 652 58.75 -14.76 22.72
C GLY A 652 58.48 -14.66 21.22
N ASN A 653 58.32 -15.81 20.57
CA ASN A 653 58.13 -15.91 19.12
C ASN A 653 56.65 -15.80 18.69
N ILE A 654 55.73 -15.71 19.66
CA ILE A 654 54.28 -15.73 19.47
C ILE A 654 53.72 -14.33 19.78
N GLU A 655 53.05 -13.71 18.81
CA GLU A 655 52.26 -12.50 19.06
C GLU A 655 50.91 -12.88 19.68
N LEU A 656 50.70 -12.55 20.96
CA LEU A 656 49.42 -12.72 21.63
C LEU A 656 48.54 -11.47 21.49
N THR A 657 47.28 -11.67 21.09
CA THR A 657 46.19 -10.69 21.27
C THR A 657 45.02 -11.37 21.99
N VAL A 658 44.44 -10.68 22.98
CA VAL A 658 43.41 -11.18 23.89
C VAL A 658 42.23 -10.23 23.88
N ASN A 659 41.02 -10.77 23.71
CA ASN A 659 39.78 -10.05 23.91
C ASN A 659 39.18 -10.46 25.26
N ILE A 660 38.85 -9.49 26.10
CA ILE A 660 38.27 -9.69 27.42
C ILE A 660 36.77 -9.38 27.36
N LEU A 661 35.96 -10.36 27.72
CA LEU A 661 34.52 -10.36 27.49
C LEU A 661 33.77 -10.37 28.83
N THR A 662 32.80 -9.48 28.98
CA THR A 662 31.96 -9.42 30.19
C THR A 662 30.91 -10.53 30.13
N MET A 663 31.05 -11.56 30.98
CA MET A 663 30.27 -12.82 30.92
C MET A 663 28.73 -12.64 30.85
N GLY A 664 28.18 -11.56 31.41
CA GLY A 664 26.73 -11.27 31.37
C GLY A 664 26.21 -10.65 30.07
N TYR A 665 27.07 -10.12 29.19
CA TYR A 665 26.68 -9.52 27.91
C TYR A 665 26.75 -10.51 26.75
N TRP A 666 27.75 -11.39 26.77
CA TRP A 666 28.02 -12.33 25.70
C TRP A 666 27.16 -13.60 25.81
N PRO A 667 27.03 -14.40 24.73
CA PRO A 667 26.53 -15.77 24.83
C PRO A 667 27.32 -16.57 25.87
N THR A 668 26.68 -17.54 26.54
CA THR A 668 27.42 -18.47 27.41
C THR A 668 28.11 -19.51 26.55
N TYR A 669 29.42 -19.66 26.74
CA TYR A 669 30.23 -20.68 26.11
C TYR A 669 30.57 -21.76 27.13
N VAL A 670 30.44 -23.03 26.72
CA VAL A 670 30.90 -24.16 27.52
C VAL A 670 32.43 -24.15 27.48
N PRO A 671 33.13 -24.06 28.63
CA PRO A 671 34.58 -24.20 28.67
C PRO A 671 34.95 -25.63 28.26
N MET A 672 35.95 -25.77 27.39
CA MET A 672 36.49 -27.06 26.99
C MET A 672 37.98 -27.07 27.34
N GLU A 673 38.38 -28.06 28.15
CA GLU A 673 39.78 -28.28 28.50
C GLU A 673 40.52 -28.85 27.29
N VAL A 674 41.74 -28.36 27.04
CA VAL A 674 42.59 -28.77 25.92
C VAL A 674 44.05 -28.67 26.34
N HIS A 675 44.90 -29.53 25.79
CA HIS A 675 46.34 -29.52 26.08
C HIS A 675 47.03 -28.44 25.25
N LEU A 676 47.24 -27.27 25.86
CA LEU A 676 47.98 -26.16 25.25
C LEU A 676 49.51 -26.38 25.34
N PRO A 677 50.29 -26.06 24.30
CA PRO A 677 51.74 -26.06 24.36
C PRO A 677 52.26 -25.19 25.51
N PRO A 678 53.36 -25.57 26.20
CA PRO A 678 53.89 -24.83 27.35
C PRO A 678 54.16 -23.34 27.09
N GLU A 679 54.59 -22.99 25.87
CA GLU A 679 54.78 -21.59 25.46
C GLU A 679 53.48 -20.76 25.51
N MET A 680 52.36 -21.36 25.08
CA MET A 680 51.05 -20.70 25.10
C MET A 680 50.51 -20.55 26.53
N VAL A 681 50.69 -21.57 27.37
CA VAL A 681 50.31 -21.52 28.80
C VAL A 681 51.09 -20.42 29.53
N LYS A 682 52.40 -20.31 29.28
CA LYS A 682 53.24 -19.25 29.85
C LYS A 682 52.72 -17.85 29.50
N LEU A 683 52.35 -17.62 28.23
CA LEU A 683 51.78 -16.34 27.79
C LEU A 683 50.41 -16.05 28.41
N GLN A 684 49.55 -17.07 28.57
CA GLN A 684 48.26 -16.93 29.26
C GLN A 684 48.42 -16.52 30.72
N GLU A 685 49.34 -17.14 31.47
CA GLU A 685 49.58 -16.82 32.89
C GLU A 685 50.26 -15.45 33.08
N ILE A 686 51.17 -15.05 32.19
CA ILE A 686 51.74 -13.70 32.17
C ILE A 686 50.63 -12.65 31.97
N PHE A 687 49.76 -12.85 30.96
CA PHE A 687 48.64 -11.95 30.71
C PHE A 687 47.64 -11.91 31.88
N LYS A 688 47.30 -13.08 32.45
CA LYS A 688 46.39 -13.22 33.59
C LYS A 688 46.92 -12.50 34.83
N THR A 689 48.21 -12.60 35.11
CA THR A 689 48.88 -11.89 36.21
C THR A 689 48.81 -10.38 36.01
N PHE A 690 49.14 -9.89 34.81
CA PHE A 690 49.01 -8.48 34.44
C PHE A 690 47.56 -7.97 34.61
N TYR A 691 46.57 -8.72 34.11
CA TYR A 691 45.18 -8.31 34.15
C TYR A 691 44.64 -8.25 35.58
N LEU A 692 44.89 -9.29 36.38
CA LEU A 692 44.42 -9.36 37.77
C LEU A 692 45.13 -8.34 38.66
N GLY A 693 46.40 -8.01 38.38
CA GLY A 693 47.13 -6.94 39.07
C GLY A 693 46.59 -5.53 38.80
N LYS A 694 45.94 -5.30 37.66
CA LYS A 694 45.25 -4.03 37.33
C LYS A 694 43.76 -4.02 37.70
N HIS A 695 43.11 -5.18 37.70
CA HIS A 695 41.67 -5.33 37.88
C HIS A 695 41.33 -6.26 39.04
N SER A 696 41.63 -5.79 40.26
CA SER A 696 41.32 -6.46 41.51
C SER A 696 39.85 -6.90 41.61
N GLY A 697 39.62 -8.06 42.25
CA GLY A 697 38.27 -8.60 42.47
C GLY A 697 37.62 -9.29 41.26
N ARG A 698 38.34 -9.44 40.13
CA ARG A 698 37.87 -10.18 38.95
C ARG A 698 38.41 -11.61 38.90
N LYS A 699 37.71 -12.49 38.18
CA LYS A 699 38.17 -13.84 37.80
C LYS A 699 38.17 -13.96 36.28
N LEU A 700 39.21 -14.56 35.72
CA LEU A 700 39.28 -14.89 34.29
C LEU A 700 38.96 -16.37 34.06
N GLN A 701 38.36 -16.66 32.91
CA GLN A 701 38.13 -18.01 32.40
C GLN A 701 38.42 -17.98 30.89
N TRP A 702 39.40 -18.78 30.44
CA TRP A 702 39.74 -18.87 29.02
C TRP A 702 38.69 -19.70 28.27
N GLN A 703 38.43 -19.34 27.02
CA GLN A 703 37.41 -19.96 26.17
C GLN A 703 38.05 -20.47 24.87
N SER A 704 38.52 -21.72 24.92
CA SER A 704 39.28 -22.40 23.86
C SER A 704 38.54 -22.41 22.51
N THR A 705 37.21 -22.55 22.55
CA THR A 705 36.28 -22.57 21.41
C THR A 705 36.28 -21.28 20.57
N LEU A 706 36.69 -20.15 21.14
CA LEU A 706 36.74 -18.84 20.48
C LEU A 706 38.16 -18.48 20.01
N GLY A 707 39.16 -19.27 20.41
CA GLY A 707 40.55 -19.05 20.06
C GLY A 707 40.82 -19.27 18.57
N HIS A 708 41.68 -18.42 18.00
CA HIS A 708 42.19 -18.60 16.64
C HIS A 708 43.64 -18.10 16.55
N CYS A 709 44.40 -18.66 15.63
CA CYS A 709 45.82 -18.41 15.46
C CYS A 709 46.16 -18.17 13.99
N VAL A 710 47.37 -17.68 13.74
CA VAL A 710 47.99 -17.69 12.40
C VAL A 710 49.25 -18.55 12.50
N LEU A 711 49.27 -19.66 11.78
CA LEU A 711 50.43 -20.55 11.69
C LEU A 711 51.21 -20.26 10.42
N LYS A 712 52.54 -20.26 10.52
CA LYS A 712 53.42 -20.27 9.35
C LYS A 712 53.69 -21.73 9.00
N ALA A 713 53.25 -22.14 7.82
CA ALA A 713 53.42 -23.51 7.32
C ALA A 713 54.43 -23.51 6.17
N GLU A 714 55.33 -24.49 6.17
CA GLU A 714 56.40 -24.64 5.19
C GLU A 714 56.14 -25.90 4.35
N PHE A 715 55.53 -25.71 3.18
CA PHE A 715 55.26 -26.78 2.21
C PHE A 715 56.32 -26.78 1.11
N LYS A 716 56.43 -27.89 0.35
CA LYS A 716 57.38 -28.03 -0.77
C LYS A 716 57.23 -26.93 -1.82
N GLU A 717 56.01 -26.44 -2.04
CA GLU A 717 55.70 -25.36 -3.00
C GLU A 717 55.77 -23.94 -2.38
N GLY A 718 56.37 -23.81 -1.21
CA GLY A 718 56.65 -22.54 -0.54
C GLY A 718 55.80 -22.25 0.69
N LYS A 719 56.21 -21.20 1.41
CA LYS A 719 55.64 -20.83 2.72
C LYS A 719 54.23 -20.24 2.58
N LYS A 720 53.35 -20.57 3.52
CA LYS A 720 51.96 -20.09 3.61
C LYS A 720 51.61 -19.68 5.04
N GLU A 721 50.63 -18.80 5.20
CA GLU A 721 50.05 -18.46 6.50
C GLU A 721 48.64 -19.06 6.62
N LEU A 722 48.42 -19.92 7.61
CA LEU A 722 47.14 -20.57 7.85
C LEU A 722 46.43 -19.86 9.02
N GLN A 723 45.31 -19.18 8.73
CA GLN A 723 44.40 -18.68 9.76
C GLN A 723 43.44 -19.81 10.17
N VAL A 724 43.65 -20.31 11.38
CA VAL A 724 43.05 -21.54 11.92
C VAL A 724 42.42 -21.29 13.30
N SER A 725 41.49 -22.15 13.72
CA SER A 725 41.00 -22.17 15.11
C SER A 725 42.08 -22.71 16.06
N LEU A 726 41.90 -22.51 17.36
CA LEU A 726 42.81 -23.09 18.36
C LEU A 726 42.84 -24.62 18.28
N PHE A 727 41.70 -25.28 18.05
CA PHE A 727 41.62 -26.74 17.88
C PHE A 727 42.39 -27.21 16.64
N GLN A 728 42.23 -26.51 15.52
CA GLN A 728 43.03 -26.75 14.31
C GLN A 728 44.54 -26.54 14.59
N THR A 729 44.91 -25.54 15.39
CA THR A 729 46.31 -25.31 15.79
C THR A 729 46.90 -26.50 16.56
N LEU A 730 46.20 -27.01 17.58
CA LEU A 730 46.70 -28.13 18.39
C LEU A 730 46.95 -29.38 17.53
N VAL A 731 45.99 -29.71 16.66
CA VAL A 731 46.13 -30.84 15.71
C VAL A 731 47.31 -30.64 14.76
N LEU A 732 47.45 -29.45 14.16
CA LEU A 732 48.53 -29.18 13.20
C LEU A 732 49.92 -29.14 13.83
N LEU A 733 50.04 -28.74 15.11
CA LEU A 733 51.33 -28.70 15.81
C LEU A 733 51.92 -30.09 16.07
N MET A 734 51.10 -31.14 16.18
CA MET A 734 51.57 -32.52 16.33
C MET A 734 52.43 -32.97 15.14
N PHE A 735 52.13 -32.49 13.94
CA PHE A 735 52.86 -32.85 12.71
C PHE A 735 54.25 -32.21 12.58
N ASN A 736 54.73 -31.47 13.60
CA ASN A 736 56.14 -31.08 13.69
C ASN A 736 57.03 -32.19 14.29
N GLU A 737 56.44 -33.15 15.01
CA GLU A 737 57.16 -34.20 15.74
C GLU A 737 56.78 -35.63 15.28
N GLY A 738 55.83 -35.77 14.35
CA GLY A 738 55.45 -37.06 13.74
C GLY A 738 54.73 -36.91 12.39
N GLU A 739 54.72 -37.98 11.60
CA GLU A 739 54.27 -37.95 10.19
C GLU A 739 52.82 -38.42 9.97
N GLU A 740 52.37 -39.40 10.76
CA GLU A 740 51.04 -40.02 10.69
C GLU A 740 50.46 -40.17 12.10
N PHE A 741 49.19 -39.81 12.29
CA PHE A 741 48.45 -40.04 13.53
C PHE A 741 47.02 -40.54 13.24
N SER A 742 46.52 -41.46 14.07
CA SER A 742 45.12 -41.88 14.10
C SER A 742 44.22 -40.90 14.86
N LEU A 743 42.89 -41.00 14.69
CA LEU A 743 41.93 -40.17 15.42
C LEU A 743 42.15 -40.21 16.94
N GLU A 744 42.36 -41.40 17.51
CA GLU A 744 42.48 -41.59 18.96
C GLU A 744 43.81 -41.02 19.52
N GLU A 745 44.92 -41.13 18.77
CA GLU A 745 46.20 -40.51 19.15
C GLU A 745 46.08 -38.97 19.17
N ILE A 746 45.41 -38.38 18.17
CA ILE A 746 45.16 -36.93 18.12
C ILE A 746 44.25 -36.50 19.27
N LYS A 747 43.22 -37.28 19.60
CA LYS A 747 42.29 -37.04 20.71
C LYS A 747 43.00 -37.06 22.06
N GLN A 748 43.82 -38.08 22.32
CA GLN A 748 44.60 -38.20 23.54
C GLN A 748 45.61 -37.05 23.69
N ALA A 749 46.34 -36.72 22.62
CA ALA A 749 47.34 -35.66 22.64
C ALA A 749 46.73 -34.27 22.84
N THR A 750 45.63 -33.95 22.14
CA THR A 750 45.05 -32.58 22.15
C THR A 750 44.01 -32.36 23.26
N GLY A 751 43.36 -33.41 23.77
CA GLY A 751 42.27 -33.32 24.73
C GLY A 751 40.93 -32.84 24.15
N ILE A 752 40.80 -32.74 22.82
CA ILE A 752 39.59 -32.22 22.16
C ILE A 752 38.45 -33.25 22.22
N GLU A 753 37.25 -32.79 22.59
CA GLU A 753 36.03 -33.63 22.59
C GLU A 753 35.72 -34.21 21.20
N ASP A 754 35.26 -35.46 21.18
CA ASP A 754 35.15 -36.30 19.98
C ASP A 754 34.39 -35.65 18.81
N GLY A 755 33.21 -35.06 19.09
CA GLY A 755 32.39 -34.39 18.07
C GLY A 755 33.04 -33.13 17.49
N GLU A 756 33.74 -32.35 18.32
CA GLU A 756 34.47 -31.17 17.84
C GLU A 756 35.77 -31.57 17.12
N LEU A 757 36.42 -32.65 17.55
CA LEU A 757 37.63 -33.18 16.91
C LEU A 757 37.34 -33.69 15.50
N ARG A 758 36.28 -34.49 15.30
CA ARG A 758 35.86 -34.94 13.96
C ARG A 758 35.59 -33.75 13.04
N ARG A 759 34.90 -32.72 13.53
CA ARG A 759 34.63 -31.48 12.78
C ARG A 759 35.90 -30.68 12.47
N THR A 760 36.84 -30.64 13.41
CA THR A 760 38.18 -30.06 13.25
C THR A 760 38.95 -30.77 12.14
N LEU A 761 39.04 -32.10 12.19
CA LEU A 761 39.74 -32.92 11.20
C LEU A 761 39.07 -32.91 9.82
N GLN A 762 37.72 -32.96 9.77
CA GLN A 762 36.96 -32.79 8.52
C GLN A 762 37.32 -31.47 7.84
N SER A 763 37.52 -30.39 8.61
CA SER A 763 37.88 -29.09 8.07
C SER A 763 39.32 -29.00 7.53
N LEU A 764 40.25 -29.79 8.09
CA LEU A 764 41.66 -29.84 7.70
C LEU A 764 41.93 -30.83 6.53
N ALA A 765 41.19 -31.94 6.47
CA ALA A 765 41.45 -33.04 5.54
C ALA A 765 40.38 -33.22 4.44
N CYS A 766 39.10 -33.04 4.76
CA CYS A 766 37.99 -33.33 3.84
C CYS A 766 37.48 -32.07 3.10
N GLY A 767 37.81 -30.89 3.62
CA GLY A 767 37.38 -29.59 3.09
C GLY A 767 37.98 -29.18 1.74
N LYS A 768 37.83 -27.88 1.41
CA LYS A 768 38.41 -27.28 0.18
C LYS A 768 39.92 -27.08 0.27
N ALA A 769 40.42 -26.67 1.44
CA ALA A 769 41.85 -26.52 1.72
C ALA A 769 42.31 -27.75 2.52
N ARG A 770 42.83 -28.76 1.81
CA ARG A 770 43.24 -30.06 2.38
C ARG A 770 44.69 -29.99 2.82
N VAL A 771 44.92 -29.46 4.02
CA VAL A 771 46.26 -29.38 4.64
C VAL A 771 46.69 -30.74 5.19
N LEU A 772 45.73 -31.59 5.56
CA LEU A 772 45.96 -32.98 5.90
C LEU A 772 45.36 -33.91 4.83
N THR A 773 45.86 -35.13 4.74
CA THR A 773 45.30 -36.22 3.95
C THR A 773 44.69 -37.26 4.90
N LYS A 774 43.44 -37.68 4.64
CA LYS A 774 42.76 -38.75 5.39
C LYS A 774 42.90 -40.09 4.69
N SER A 775 43.20 -41.13 5.45
CA SER A 775 43.30 -42.53 5.01
C SER A 775 42.43 -43.41 5.93
N PRO A 776 41.36 -44.05 5.42
CA PRO A 776 40.82 -43.98 4.05
C PRO A 776 40.25 -42.60 3.66
N LYS A 777 40.23 -42.28 2.36
CA LYS A 777 39.63 -41.04 1.84
C LYS A 777 38.10 -41.10 1.92
N GLY A 778 37.48 -40.07 2.51
CA GLY A 778 36.03 -39.96 2.70
C GLY A 778 35.60 -38.52 2.95
N LYS A 779 34.30 -38.30 3.18
CA LYS A 779 33.76 -36.99 3.61
C LYS A 779 33.74 -36.82 5.13
N ASP A 780 33.62 -37.94 5.83
CA ASP A 780 33.38 -38.03 7.27
C ASP A 780 34.60 -38.67 7.97
N VAL A 781 34.65 -38.54 9.30
CA VAL A 781 35.81 -38.96 10.12
C VAL A 781 35.38 -40.05 11.09
N GLU A 782 35.98 -41.23 10.93
CA GLU A 782 35.71 -42.49 11.62
C GLU A 782 36.88 -42.90 12.52
N ASP A 783 36.65 -43.81 13.46
CA ASP A 783 37.58 -44.13 14.56
C ASP A 783 38.91 -44.75 14.09
N GLY A 784 38.89 -45.44 12.95
CA GLY A 784 40.08 -46.03 12.32
C GLY A 784 40.79 -45.12 11.33
N ASP A 785 40.36 -43.87 11.15
CA ASP A 785 40.99 -42.95 10.21
C ASP A 785 42.35 -42.49 10.68
N LYS A 786 43.29 -42.46 9.74
CA LYS A 786 44.62 -41.87 9.90
C LYS A 786 44.77 -40.58 9.10
N PHE A 787 45.61 -39.69 9.62
CA PHE A 787 45.87 -38.37 9.07
C PHE A 787 47.37 -38.16 8.88
N THR A 788 47.76 -37.69 7.70
CA THR A 788 49.14 -37.30 7.35
C THR A 788 49.19 -35.87 6.84
N CYS A 789 50.35 -35.21 6.93
CA CYS A 789 50.53 -33.89 6.34
C CYS A 789 50.46 -33.95 4.80
N ASN A 790 49.79 -32.99 4.16
CA ASN A 790 49.75 -32.92 2.69
C ASN A 790 50.92 -32.10 2.13
N ASP A 791 52.04 -32.78 1.86
CA ASP A 791 53.23 -32.21 1.22
C ASP A 791 52.96 -31.49 -0.11
N ASP A 792 51.98 -31.98 -0.88
CA ASP A 792 51.61 -31.48 -2.20
C ASP A 792 50.52 -30.38 -2.14
N PHE A 793 50.36 -29.73 -0.99
CA PHE A 793 49.33 -28.72 -0.78
C PHE A 793 49.52 -27.46 -1.65
N ARG A 794 48.68 -27.32 -2.67
CA ARG A 794 48.65 -26.17 -3.59
C ARG A 794 47.55 -25.18 -3.24
N HIS A 795 47.90 -23.90 -3.08
CA HIS A 795 46.91 -22.82 -2.93
C HIS A 795 47.41 -21.47 -3.47
N LYS A 796 46.54 -20.77 -4.22
CA LYS A 796 46.85 -19.50 -4.90
C LYS A 796 47.15 -18.35 -3.94
N LEU A 797 46.44 -18.25 -2.82
CA LEU A 797 46.65 -17.21 -1.81
C LEU A 797 47.76 -17.62 -0.83
N PHE A 798 48.56 -16.65 -0.39
CA PHE A 798 49.58 -16.82 0.66
C PHE A 798 48.95 -17.05 2.05
N ARG A 799 47.96 -16.22 2.42
CA ARG A 799 47.21 -16.33 3.68
C ARG A 799 45.85 -17.00 3.44
N ILE A 800 45.58 -18.06 4.17
CA ILE A 800 44.50 -19.03 3.90
C ILE A 800 43.63 -19.19 5.14
N LYS A 801 42.31 -19.02 5.02
CA LYS A 801 41.36 -19.14 6.15
C LYS A 801 40.63 -20.48 6.11
N ILE A 802 41.06 -21.42 6.95
CA ILE A 802 40.57 -22.82 6.99
C ILE A 802 39.41 -22.98 7.98
N ASN A 803 39.25 -22.04 8.92
CA ASN A 803 38.15 -21.98 9.88
C ASN A 803 36.80 -21.57 9.23
N GLN A 804 36.32 -22.35 8.26
CA GLN A 804 35.04 -22.15 7.56
C GLN A 804 33.96 -23.14 8.01
N ILE A 805 34.33 -24.37 8.36
CA ILE A 805 33.40 -25.43 8.76
C ILE A 805 32.98 -25.26 10.23
N GLN A 806 33.92 -25.03 11.16
CA GLN A 806 33.61 -24.80 12.59
C GLN A 806 32.83 -23.49 12.84
N MET A 807 32.88 -22.53 11.91
CA MET A 807 32.11 -21.29 11.99
C MET A 807 30.65 -21.40 11.51
N LYS A 808 30.23 -22.56 11.01
CA LYS A 808 28.80 -22.84 10.81
C LYS A 808 28.16 -23.16 12.15
N GLU A 809 26.96 -22.64 12.36
CA GLU A 809 26.09 -23.11 13.43
C GLU A 809 25.76 -24.60 13.21
N THR A 810 25.77 -25.38 14.29
CA THR A 810 25.32 -26.78 14.28
C THR A 810 23.86 -26.88 14.71
N VAL A 811 23.23 -28.03 14.45
CA VAL A 811 21.83 -28.25 14.83
C VAL A 811 21.66 -28.23 16.35
N GLU A 812 22.67 -28.72 17.08
CA GLU A 812 22.74 -28.72 18.54
C GLU A 812 22.88 -27.29 19.09
N GLU A 813 23.74 -26.45 18.48
CA GLU A 813 23.89 -25.04 18.83
C GLU A 813 22.58 -24.26 18.59
N GLN A 814 21.89 -24.53 17.47
CA GLN A 814 20.62 -23.93 17.11
C GLN A 814 19.49 -24.31 18.08
N ALA A 815 19.39 -25.61 18.40
CA ALA A 815 18.42 -26.15 19.34
C ALA A 815 18.66 -25.63 20.76
N SER A 816 19.91 -25.63 21.23
CA SER A 816 20.30 -25.08 22.54
C SER A 816 20.01 -23.59 22.65
N THR A 817 20.29 -22.79 21.61
CA THR A 817 19.94 -21.36 21.56
C THR A 817 18.43 -21.15 21.69
N THR A 818 17.63 -21.99 21.02
CA THR A 818 16.16 -21.91 21.04
C THR A 818 15.59 -22.34 22.39
N GLU A 819 16.06 -23.45 22.96
CA GLU A 819 15.65 -23.94 24.28
C GLU A 819 15.94 -22.90 25.37
N ARG A 820 17.10 -22.25 25.31
CA ARG A 820 17.44 -21.17 26.25
C ARG A 820 16.47 -19.99 26.18
N VAL A 821 16.01 -19.59 24.99
CA VAL A 821 14.99 -18.53 24.87
C VAL A 821 13.69 -18.97 25.54
N PHE A 822 13.27 -20.23 25.41
CA PHE A 822 12.10 -20.73 26.11
C PHE A 822 12.26 -20.76 27.63
N GLN A 823 13.45 -21.04 28.15
CA GLN A 823 13.74 -20.95 29.59
C GLN A 823 13.77 -19.49 30.08
N ASP A 824 14.44 -18.59 29.36
CA ASP A 824 14.47 -17.15 29.67
C ASP A 824 13.07 -16.52 29.67
N ARG A 825 12.16 -16.99 28.80
CA ARG A 825 10.73 -16.59 28.80
C ARG A 825 10.02 -16.96 30.10
N GLN A 826 10.32 -18.11 30.71
CA GLN A 826 9.69 -18.51 31.98
C GLN A 826 10.06 -17.56 33.12
N TYR A 827 11.34 -17.20 33.23
CA TYR A 827 11.79 -16.23 34.24
C TYR A 827 11.21 -14.82 34.00
N GLN A 828 11.01 -14.43 32.75
CA GLN A 828 10.33 -13.17 32.42
C GLN A 828 8.83 -13.19 32.77
N ILE A 829 8.14 -14.32 32.57
CA ILE A 829 6.74 -14.50 33.02
C ILE A 829 6.66 -14.40 34.54
N ASP A 830 7.51 -15.11 35.28
CA ASP A 830 7.55 -15.06 36.75
C ASP A 830 7.77 -13.62 37.25
N ALA A 831 8.78 -12.93 36.70
CA ALA A 831 9.13 -11.56 37.08
C ALA A 831 8.06 -10.52 36.68
N ALA A 832 7.24 -10.80 35.66
CA ALA A 832 6.09 -10.00 35.29
C ALA A 832 4.94 -10.19 36.29
N ILE A 833 4.54 -11.45 36.56
CA ILE A 833 3.47 -11.80 37.51
C ILE A 833 3.77 -11.22 38.90
N VAL A 834 4.98 -11.45 39.43
CA VAL A 834 5.38 -10.94 40.76
C VAL A 834 5.31 -9.41 40.81
N ARG A 835 5.71 -8.71 39.74
CA ARG A 835 5.65 -7.24 39.68
C ARG A 835 4.22 -6.71 39.64
N ILE A 836 3.35 -7.33 38.84
CA ILE A 836 1.93 -7.01 38.75
C ILE A 836 1.24 -7.25 40.11
N MET A 837 1.40 -8.44 40.67
CA MET A 837 0.81 -8.84 41.95
C MET A 837 1.31 -7.95 43.10
N LYS A 838 2.61 -7.62 43.14
CA LYS A 838 3.18 -6.71 44.14
C LYS A 838 2.56 -5.30 44.09
N MET A 839 2.19 -4.83 42.90
CA MET A 839 1.58 -3.51 42.68
C MET A 839 0.06 -3.52 42.94
N ARG A 840 -0.66 -4.52 42.43
CA ARG A 840 -2.14 -4.61 42.50
C ARG A 840 -2.64 -5.19 43.83
N LYS A 841 -1.82 -5.97 44.54
CA LYS A 841 -2.11 -6.79 45.73
C LYS A 841 -3.13 -7.90 45.52
N THR A 842 -4.27 -7.61 44.90
CA THR A 842 -5.32 -8.58 44.60
C THR A 842 -5.76 -8.41 43.15
N LEU A 843 -5.86 -9.52 42.41
CA LEU A 843 -6.24 -9.48 40.99
C LEU A 843 -6.95 -10.78 40.57
N SER A 844 -7.95 -10.68 39.69
CA SER A 844 -8.59 -11.87 39.12
C SER A 844 -7.73 -12.49 38.02
N HIS A 845 -7.92 -13.78 37.76
CA HIS A 845 -7.17 -14.54 36.76
C HIS A 845 -7.23 -13.88 35.38
N ASN A 846 -8.42 -13.49 34.91
CA ASN A 846 -8.57 -12.87 33.59
C ASN A 846 -7.87 -11.50 33.49
N LEU A 847 -7.88 -10.70 34.56
CA LEU A 847 -7.13 -9.42 34.57
C LEU A 847 -5.62 -9.65 34.65
N LEU A 848 -5.15 -10.61 35.46
CA LEU A 848 -3.74 -10.96 35.55
C LEU A 848 -3.20 -11.45 34.20
N VAL A 849 -3.92 -12.37 33.55
CA VAL A 849 -3.59 -12.87 32.20
C VAL A 849 -3.51 -11.71 31.21
N SER A 850 -4.46 -10.77 31.27
CA SER A 850 -4.48 -9.59 30.38
C SER A 850 -3.31 -8.62 30.64
N GLU A 851 -2.97 -8.31 31.89
CA GLU A 851 -1.81 -7.47 32.22
C GLU A 851 -0.49 -8.15 31.83
N VAL A 852 -0.36 -9.47 32.03
CA VAL A 852 0.82 -10.24 31.63
C VAL A 852 0.99 -10.23 30.11
N TYR A 853 -0.09 -10.42 29.32
CA TYR A 853 -0.01 -10.33 27.86
C TYR A 853 0.34 -8.92 27.36
N ASN A 854 -0.11 -7.86 28.03
CA ASN A 854 0.25 -6.48 27.68
C ASN A 854 1.72 -6.14 28.01
N GLN A 855 2.24 -6.69 29.11
CA GLN A 855 3.60 -6.43 29.58
C GLN A 855 4.65 -7.23 28.79
N LEU A 856 4.41 -8.51 28.53
CA LEU A 856 5.33 -9.37 27.80
C LEU A 856 5.29 -9.09 26.29
N LYS A 857 6.43 -9.21 25.63
CA LYS A 857 6.57 -8.93 24.18
C LYS A 857 6.58 -10.17 23.31
N PHE A 858 6.36 -11.35 23.87
CA PHE A 858 6.35 -12.65 23.17
C PHE A 858 5.06 -13.43 23.47
N PRO A 859 4.64 -14.37 22.59
CA PRO A 859 3.44 -15.18 22.83
C PRO A 859 3.62 -16.14 24.01
N VAL A 860 2.70 -16.09 24.97
CA VAL A 860 2.64 -17.03 26.10
C VAL A 860 1.45 -17.98 25.92
N LYS A 861 1.67 -19.29 26.02
CA LYS A 861 0.57 -20.26 25.99
C LYS A 861 -0.16 -20.25 27.33
N PRO A 862 -1.51 -20.31 27.37
CA PRO A 862 -2.26 -20.34 28.64
C PRO A 862 -1.84 -21.48 29.59
N ALA A 863 -1.45 -22.64 29.04
CA ALA A 863 -0.95 -23.77 29.81
C ALA A 863 0.39 -23.49 30.51
N ASP A 864 1.29 -22.75 29.85
CA ASP A 864 2.59 -22.39 30.43
C ASP A 864 2.40 -21.31 31.51
N LEU A 865 1.52 -20.32 31.26
CA LEU A 865 1.15 -19.30 32.24
C LEU A 865 0.53 -19.92 33.50
N LYS A 866 -0.37 -20.90 33.35
CA LYS A 866 -0.95 -21.65 34.49
C LYS A 866 0.14 -22.33 35.32
N LYS A 867 1.08 -23.04 34.67
CA LYS A 867 2.24 -23.68 35.35
C LYS A 867 3.17 -22.68 36.05
N ARG A 868 3.23 -21.42 35.63
CA ARG A 868 4.01 -20.37 36.30
C ARG A 868 3.27 -19.78 37.50
N ILE A 869 1.96 -19.54 37.38
CA ILE A 869 1.12 -19.15 38.52
C ILE A 869 1.15 -20.23 39.62
N GLU A 870 1.00 -21.51 39.27
CA GLU A 870 1.10 -22.63 40.22
C GLU A 870 2.47 -22.63 40.92
N SER A 871 3.57 -22.54 40.15
CA SER A 871 4.92 -22.46 40.73
C SER A 871 5.19 -21.19 41.56
N LEU A 872 4.44 -20.11 41.40
CA LEU A 872 4.54 -18.91 42.25
C LEU A 872 3.68 -19.04 43.52
N ILE A 873 2.63 -19.86 43.50
CA ILE A 873 1.87 -20.25 44.70
C ILE A 873 2.70 -21.22 45.54
N ASP A 874 3.28 -22.25 44.93
CA ASP A 874 4.13 -23.24 45.61
C ASP A 874 5.43 -22.65 46.23
N ARG A 875 5.79 -21.41 45.85
CA ARG A 875 6.95 -20.65 46.34
C ARG A 875 6.56 -19.47 47.23
N ASP A 876 5.31 -19.40 47.69
CA ASP A 876 4.79 -18.36 48.57
C ASP A 876 4.98 -16.91 48.06
N TYR A 877 4.84 -16.67 46.75
CA TYR A 877 4.79 -15.30 46.19
C TYR A 877 3.37 -14.75 46.07
N MET A 878 2.38 -15.63 45.96
CA MET A 878 0.95 -15.31 45.83
C MET A 878 0.11 -16.51 46.30
N GLU A 879 -1.11 -16.27 46.79
CA GLU A 879 -2.06 -17.32 47.13
C GLU A 879 -3.34 -17.19 46.28
N ARG A 880 -4.16 -18.25 46.25
CA ARG A 880 -5.54 -18.15 45.78
C ARG A 880 -6.42 -17.58 46.89
N ASP A 881 -7.37 -16.74 46.51
CA ASP A 881 -8.36 -16.26 47.46
C ASP A 881 -9.21 -17.41 48.03
N LYS A 882 -9.54 -17.31 49.32
CA LYS A 882 -10.22 -18.36 50.09
C LYS A 882 -11.68 -18.55 49.68
N GLU A 883 -12.32 -17.50 49.18
CA GLU A 883 -13.72 -17.53 48.73
C GLU A 883 -13.83 -17.63 47.21
N ASN A 884 -12.83 -17.14 46.46
CA ASN A 884 -12.86 -17.11 45.00
C ASN A 884 -11.60 -17.71 44.33
N PRO A 885 -11.64 -18.97 43.85
CA PRO A 885 -10.51 -19.61 43.17
C PRO A 885 -10.01 -18.93 41.89
N ASN A 886 -10.78 -18.00 41.32
CA ASN A 886 -10.43 -17.17 40.16
C ASN A 886 -9.75 -15.85 40.55
N GLN A 887 -9.41 -15.66 41.82
CA GLN A 887 -8.79 -14.47 42.37
C GLN A 887 -7.51 -14.86 43.11
N TYR A 888 -6.50 -14.00 43.00
CA TYR A 888 -5.20 -14.18 43.62
C TYR A 888 -4.87 -13.01 44.53
N ASN A 889 -4.20 -13.31 45.64
CA ASN A 889 -3.68 -12.34 46.61
C ASN A 889 -2.15 -12.44 46.66
N TYR A 890 -1.47 -11.31 46.81
CA TYR A 890 -0.01 -11.21 46.90
C TYR A 890 0.45 -11.23 48.35
N ILE A 891 1.44 -12.06 48.69
CA ILE A 891 1.77 -12.40 50.10
C ILE A 891 3.19 -12.04 50.57
N ALA A 892 4.06 -11.51 49.68
CA ALA A 892 5.51 -11.34 49.93
C ALA A 892 6.02 -9.90 50.18
#